data_AF-A0A4Q2V3W7-F1
#
_entry.id   AF-A0A4Q2V3W7-F1
#
_cell.length_a   1.000
_cell.length_b   1.000
_cell.length_c   1.000
_cell.angle_alpha   90.00
_cell.angle_beta   90.00
_cell.angle_gamma   90.00
#
_symmetry.space_group_name_H-M   'P 1'
#
loop_
_entity.id
_entity.type
_entity.pdbx_description
1 polymer ?
#
loop_
_entity_poly.entity_id
_entity_poly.type
_entity_poly.pdbx_seq_one_letter_code
_entity_poly.pdbx_strand_id
1 'polypeptide(L)'
;MDPLSVIASTIAVVQAISSTYEAIQHLRGLPNEFNEVRRSLPLAQDTLGLARDQLQTLALNESSKKALQPLVSDCEEKAKMLQDIFEKVEKGAKSAKDGSVLEFYRTSLLRLGKANRVETLMRGILKDLDALATNQLFKAATQSQMAQLNEAIDRLSNVESSVPDSDFESAPNSQYIASGGKGYQSNITGQDHKIVSGSGKLYNAHTMNFEELFSDKIVKRFEAYKAHLTSSFDELWEVLVIASQDKNAGELVCILDAFDECEDQEQLKLAQALRKFYDPENDTKANVNLKFLVTSRPYDKIGRGFQPLDIPGLPVIHLKGESDAETSKIAREVDIYIEDRVSRIRSGLYLKPDEEQLLLQELRRVPNQTYLWVYLTLELIESDMSIDKTKIREATSSLPRTVDDAYERILAKSSNPEEAKKLLHIIVAAARPLTLAEMDLALALRQSHRSYRDVDDRPQERFGRYIRDLCGLFVTITDSKIYLLHQTAKEFLVPKDDPDPRGDQDNQFIWKSSLQPPESHRILCQICIWHLLFTEFETHPLDENLNESLDGKVSHYLRDHVFLDYSAKNWAAHFRASGIKEDAVIESLRRICDASSSRCQTWFRIYWASLHTGFPQNFTTLMIASYFGLEQIAKLQLCIEDVEVDSRDGTYWRSALSWASENGFDVVVELLIKGPKIR
;
A
#
# COMPACT_ATOMS: atom_id res chain seq x y z
N MET A 1 -15.29 30.07 7.65
CA MET A 1 -15.10 31.15 8.66
C MET A 1 -14.56 32.37 7.93
N ASP A 2 -14.72 33.58 8.45
CA ASP A 2 -14.10 34.77 7.83
C ASP A 2 -12.57 34.77 8.09
N PRO A 3 -11.71 35.16 7.13
CA PRO A 3 -10.25 35.11 7.28
C PRO A 3 -9.71 35.82 8.52
N LEU A 4 -10.33 36.94 8.95
CA LEU A 4 -9.95 37.64 10.18
C LEU A 4 -10.19 36.79 11.43
N SER A 5 -11.30 36.05 11.46
CA SER A 5 -11.62 35.15 12.57
C SER A 5 -10.63 33.98 12.65
N VAL A 6 -10.19 33.47 11.49
CA VAL A 6 -9.21 32.39 11.41
C VAL A 6 -7.86 32.89 11.94
N ILE A 7 -7.38 34.06 11.50
CA ILE A 7 -6.11 34.64 12.00
C ILE A 7 -6.17 34.90 13.50
N ALA A 8 -7.27 35.45 14.02
CA ALA A 8 -7.43 35.68 15.45
C ALA A 8 -7.38 34.37 16.27
N SER A 9 -8.03 33.31 15.75
CA SER A 9 -7.97 31.97 16.32
C SER A 9 -6.55 31.41 16.30
N THR A 10 -5.84 31.50 15.16
CA THR A 10 -4.45 31.05 15.04
C THR A 10 -3.51 31.78 16.01
N ILE A 11 -3.67 33.10 16.21
CA ILE A 11 -2.90 33.86 17.20
C ILE A 11 -3.11 33.30 18.61
N ALA A 12 -4.38 33.05 18.98
CA ALA A 12 -4.70 32.48 20.30
C ALA A 12 -4.09 31.09 20.49
N VAL A 13 -4.11 30.26 19.45
CA VAL A 13 -3.48 28.93 19.44
C VAL A 13 -1.95 29.05 19.63
N VAL A 14 -1.27 29.93 18.90
CA VAL A 14 0.18 30.16 19.02
C VAL A 14 0.57 30.66 20.42
N GLN A 15 -0.25 31.51 21.03
CA GLN A 15 -0.08 31.96 22.42
C GLN A 15 -0.28 30.82 23.43
N ALA A 16 -1.25 29.94 23.19
CA ALA A 16 -1.47 28.76 23.99
C ALA A 16 -0.28 27.81 23.93
N ILE A 17 0.26 27.53 22.73
CA ILE A 17 1.48 26.71 22.55
C ILE A 17 2.65 27.31 23.35
N SER A 18 2.85 28.63 23.26
CA SER A 18 3.90 29.31 24.02
C SER A 18 3.71 29.13 25.53
N SER A 19 2.48 29.22 26.03
CA SER A 19 2.16 29.04 27.45
C SER A 19 2.38 27.59 27.91
N THR A 20 1.95 26.61 27.10
CA THR A 20 2.18 25.19 27.37
C THR A 20 3.67 24.86 27.36
N TYR A 21 4.44 25.46 26.45
CA TYR A 21 5.89 25.31 26.41
C TYR A 21 6.55 25.70 27.73
N GLU A 22 6.20 26.87 28.28
CA GLU A 22 6.77 27.35 29.54
C GLU A 22 6.51 26.36 30.70
N ALA A 23 5.40 25.60 30.65
CA ALA A 23 5.07 24.56 31.62
C ALA A 23 5.87 23.25 31.43
N ILE A 24 6.32 22.94 30.21
CA ILE A 24 6.98 21.65 29.88
C ILE A 24 8.50 21.77 29.67
N GLN A 25 9.06 22.98 29.52
CA GLN A 25 10.48 23.19 29.18
C GLN A 25 11.48 22.58 30.19
N HIS A 26 11.05 22.36 31.44
CA HIS A 26 11.88 21.78 32.50
C HIS A 26 11.86 20.25 32.54
N LEU A 27 11.07 19.60 31.69
CA LEU A 27 10.88 18.16 31.70
C LEU A 27 12.09 17.42 31.12
N ARG A 28 12.43 16.29 31.74
CA ARG A 28 13.58 15.48 31.34
C ARG A 28 13.26 14.72 30.05
N GLY A 29 14.16 14.79 29.07
CA GLY A 29 14.00 14.08 27.79
C GLY A 29 13.11 14.79 26.76
N LEU A 30 12.75 16.06 26.98
CA LEU A 30 12.10 16.85 25.92
C LEU A 30 13.09 17.06 24.76
N PRO A 31 12.75 16.70 23.50
CA PRO A 31 13.63 16.89 22.36
C PRO A 31 14.02 18.36 22.16
N ASN A 32 15.25 18.60 21.67
CA ASN A 32 15.77 19.96 21.49
C ASN A 32 14.94 20.77 20.48
N GLU A 33 14.25 20.09 19.56
CA GLU A 33 13.41 20.67 18.53
C GLU A 33 12.23 21.45 19.11
N PHE A 34 11.75 21.10 20.31
CA PHE A 34 10.75 21.92 21.01
C PHE A 34 11.30 23.32 21.37
N ASN A 35 12.60 23.44 21.67
CA ASN A 35 13.24 24.76 21.86
C ASN A 35 13.29 25.55 20.54
N GLU A 36 13.54 24.89 19.42
CA GLU A 36 13.56 25.54 18.10
C GLU A 36 12.17 26.00 17.69
N VAL A 37 11.13 25.19 17.95
CA VAL A 37 9.73 25.62 17.80
C VAL A 37 9.45 26.86 18.64
N ARG A 38 9.83 26.85 19.94
CA ARG A 38 9.65 28.00 20.82
C ARG A 38 10.35 29.28 20.33
N ARG A 39 11.52 29.16 19.69
CA ARG A 39 12.26 30.29 19.09
C ARG A 39 11.50 30.90 17.90
N SER A 40 10.71 30.11 17.19
CA SER A 40 9.95 30.55 16.01
C SER A 40 8.54 31.05 16.33
N LEU A 41 7.94 30.70 17.48
CA LEU A 41 6.58 31.13 17.85
C LEU A 41 6.38 32.66 17.89
N PRO A 42 7.30 33.49 18.44
CA PRO A 42 7.14 34.94 18.43
C PRO A 42 7.06 35.52 17.02
N LEU A 43 7.90 35.03 16.10
CA LEU A 43 7.88 35.45 14.71
C LEU A 43 6.54 35.12 14.05
N ALA A 44 6.00 33.91 14.28
CA ALA A 44 4.69 33.53 13.75
C ALA A 44 3.57 34.43 14.30
N GLN A 45 3.60 34.74 15.60
CA GLN A 45 2.64 35.63 16.24
C GLN A 45 2.70 37.06 15.68
N ASP A 46 3.91 37.59 15.49
CA ASP A 46 4.12 38.94 14.95
C ASP A 46 3.62 39.05 13.50
N THR A 47 3.92 38.04 12.67
CA THR A 47 3.44 38.00 11.28
C THR A 47 1.92 37.90 11.20
N LEU A 48 1.29 37.04 12.01
CA LEU A 48 -0.18 36.94 12.10
C LEU A 48 -0.82 38.24 12.61
N GLY A 49 -0.18 38.90 13.59
CA GLY A 49 -0.62 40.19 14.12
C GLY A 49 -0.65 41.27 13.04
N LEU A 50 0.43 41.39 12.26
CA LEU A 50 0.47 42.31 11.13
C LEU A 50 -0.55 41.99 10.04
N ALA A 51 -0.72 40.71 9.72
CA ALA A 51 -1.72 40.27 8.76
C ALA A 51 -3.14 40.65 9.22
N ARG A 52 -3.44 40.44 10.51
CA ARG A 52 -4.73 40.83 11.11
C ARG A 52 -4.95 42.34 11.00
N ASP A 53 -3.97 43.14 11.39
CA ASP A 53 -4.11 44.61 11.44
C ASP A 53 -4.26 45.19 10.02
N GLN A 54 -3.55 44.63 9.03
CA GLN A 54 -3.73 45.00 7.62
C GLN A 54 -5.11 44.62 7.09
N LEU A 55 -5.60 43.41 7.39
CA LEU A 55 -6.94 42.98 6.94
C LEU A 55 -8.07 43.74 7.63
N GLN A 56 -7.88 44.25 8.85
CA GLN A 56 -8.85 45.11 9.52
C GLN A 56 -8.99 46.49 8.86
N THR A 57 -7.93 46.99 8.21
CA THR A 57 -7.94 48.28 7.51
C THR A 57 -8.39 48.20 6.05
N LEU A 58 -8.45 46.98 5.48
CA LEU A 58 -8.84 46.73 4.09
C LEU A 58 -10.30 46.27 4.00
N ALA A 59 -11.09 46.95 3.16
CA ALA A 59 -12.42 46.45 2.77
C ALA A 59 -12.26 45.27 1.79
N LEU A 60 -12.18 44.05 2.31
CA LEU A 60 -12.01 42.84 1.50
C LEU A 60 -13.28 42.53 0.70
N ASN A 61 -13.12 42.38 -0.63
CA ASN A 61 -14.18 41.84 -1.48
C ASN A 61 -14.25 40.29 -1.36
N GLU A 62 -15.37 39.71 -1.80
CA GLU A 62 -15.60 38.25 -1.70
C GLU A 62 -14.55 37.41 -2.44
N SER A 63 -13.99 37.91 -3.55
CA SER A 63 -12.90 37.23 -4.26
C SER A 63 -11.61 37.16 -3.45
N SER A 64 -11.23 38.24 -2.77
CA SER A 64 -10.04 38.28 -1.91
C SER A 64 -10.22 37.40 -0.68
N LYS A 65 -11.44 37.35 -0.11
CA LYS A 65 -11.74 36.42 0.98
C LYS A 65 -11.59 34.96 0.57
N LYS A 66 -12.14 34.58 -0.60
CA LYS A 66 -12.00 33.22 -1.14
C LYS A 66 -10.54 32.84 -1.43
N ALA A 67 -9.72 33.78 -1.89
CA ALA A 67 -8.31 33.53 -2.17
C ALA A 67 -7.46 33.38 -0.89
N LEU A 68 -7.78 34.14 0.17
CA LEU A 68 -7.05 34.08 1.44
C LEU A 68 -7.47 32.88 2.30
N GLN A 69 -8.73 32.47 2.22
CA GLN A 69 -9.30 31.42 3.07
C GLN A 69 -8.45 30.14 3.18
N PRO A 70 -7.98 29.51 2.09
CA PRO A 70 -7.18 28.29 2.20
C PRO A 70 -5.86 28.53 2.94
N LEU A 71 -5.13 29.62 2.62
CA LEU A 71 -3.83 29.93 3.23
C LEU A 71 -3.91 30.08 4.76
N VAL A 72 -4.91 30.81 5.27
CA VAL A 72 -5.08 30.97 6.72
C VAL A 72 -5.69 29.76 7.40
N SER A 73 -6.52 28.97 6.70
CA SER A 73 -7.10 27.74 7.27
C SER A 73 -6.04 26.66 7.42
N ASP A 74 -5.16 26.49 6.43
CA ASP A 74 -4.06 25.53 6.46
C ASP A 74 -3.05 25.85 7.57
N CYS A 75 -2.81 27.14 7.82
CA CYS A 75 -1.96 27.61 8.92
C CYS A 75 -2.62 27.34 10.29
N GLU A 76 -3.91 27.63 10.42
CA GLU A 76 -4.68 27.35 11.65
C GLU A 76 -4.70 25.87 11.99
N GLU A 77 -4.89 24.99 11.00
CA GLU A 77 -4.92 23.55 11.18
C GLU A 77 -3.58 23.03 11.73
N LYS A 78 -2.46 23.42 11.11
CA LYS A 78 -1.12 23.04 11.58
C LYS A 78 -0.83 23.58 12.98
N ALA A 79 -1.25 24.81 13.29
CA ALA A 79 -1.10 25.39 14.62
C ALA A 79 -1.90 24.59 15.67
N LYS A 80 -3.13 24.17 15.37
CA LYS A 80 -3.94 23.34 16.28
C LYS A 80 -3.34 21.95 16.50
N MET A 81 -2.80 21.33 15.44
CA MET A 81 -2.08 20.06 15.56
C MET A 81 -0.85 20.21 16.47
N LEU A 82 -0.09 21.29 16.30
CA LEU A 82 1.07 21.58 17.15
C LEU A 82 0.67 21.81 18.62
N GLN A 83 -0.45 22.51 18.86
CA GLN A 83 -1.01 22.69 20.21
C GLN A 83 -1.43 21.37 20.85
N ASP A 84 -2.14 20.51 20.11
CA ASP A 84 -2.56 19.19 20.63
C ASP A 84 -1.37 18.34 21.07
N ILE A 85 -0.25 18.38 20.32
CA ILE A 85 0.99 17.69 20.71
C ILE A 85 1.55 18.27 22.02
N PHE A 86 1.62 19.59 22.15
CA PHE A 86 2.13 20.24 23.38
C PHE A 86 1.25 19.91 24.60
N GLU A 87 -0.07 19.95 24.45
CA GLU A 87 -1.01 19.60 25.52
C GLU A 87 -0.93 18.12 25.90
N LYS A 88 -0.76 17.23 24.92
CA LYS A 88 -0.53 15.80 25.15
C LYS A 88 0.74 15.59 25.96
N VAL A 89 1.86 16.22 25.58
CA VAL A 89 3.12 16.14 26.33
C VAL A 89 2.96 16.66 27.76
N GLU A 90 2.25 17.78 27.95
CA GLU A 90 1.97 18.34 29.28
C GLU A 90 1.11 17.40 30.15
N LYS A 91 0.09 16.75 29.57
CA LYS A 91 -0.76 15.76 30.27
C LYS A 91 0.02 14.49 30.62
N GLY A 92 0.87 14.02 29.70
CA GLY A 92 1.76 12.88 29.92
C GLY A 92 2.74 13.13 31.06
N ALA A 93 3.30 14.34 31.14
CA ALA A 93 4.18 14.77 32.22
C ALA A 93 3.55 14.67 33.61
N LYS A 94 2.26 14.99 33.73
CA LYS A 94 1.51 14.90 35.00
C LYS A 94 1.27 13.45 35.47
N SER A 95 1.46 12.46 34.59
CA SER A 95 1.13 11.05 34.84
C SER A 95 2.36 10.13 34.93
N ALA A 96 3.54 10.58 34.48
CA ALA A 96 4.76 9.79 34.43
C ALA A 96 5.46 9.73 35.80
N LYS A 97 5.82 8.52 36.27
CA LYS A 97 6.51 8.29 37.56
C LYS A 97 7.99 8.68 37.57
N ASP A 98 8.61 8.81 36.41
CA ASP A 98 10.06 9.07 36.22
C ASP A 98 10.36 10.42 35.55
N GLY A 99 9.34 11.16 35.12
CA GLY A 99 9.45 12.47 34.48
C GLY A 99 10.02 12.46 33.05
N SER A 100 10.17 11.29 32.41
CA SER A 100 10.61 11.18 31.02
C SER A 100 9.43 11.34 30.07
N VAL A 101 9.35 12.48 29.38
CA VAL A 101 8.26 12.75 28.41
C VAL A 101 8.57 12.29 26.99
N LEU A 102 9.81 11.87 26.72
CA LEU A 102 10.25 11.47 25.39
C LEU A 102 9.42 10.31 24.83
N GLU A 103 9.18 9.27 25.64
CA GLU A 103 8.39 8.11 25.22
C GLU A 103 6.92 8.45 24.99
N PHE A 104 6.38 9.40 25.75
CA PHE A 104 5.01 9.86 25.55
C PHE A 104 4.87 10.67 24.25
N TYR A 105 5.84 11.56 23.99
CA TYR A 105 5.93 12.30 22.74
C TYR A 105 6.13 11.35 21.55
N ARG A 106 7.09 10.42 21.62
CA ARG A 106 7.33 9.38 20.62
C ARG A 106 6.05 8.58 20.34
N THR A 107 5.41 8.05 21.37
CA THR A 107 4.17 7.27 21.22
C THR A 107 3.05 8.11 20.59
N SER A 108 2.88 9.37 21.02
CA SER A 108 1.87 10.27 20.46
C SER A 108 2.15 10.60 19.00
N LEU A 109 3.42 10.81 18.66
CA LEU A 109 3.85 11.18 17.32
C LEU A 109 3.82 9.99 16.35
N LEU A 110 4.17 8.78 16.79
CA LEU A 110 4.06 7.56 15.99
C LEU A 110 2.62 7.29 15.55
N ARG A 111 1.62 7.70 16.36
CA ARG A 111 0.18 7.66 16.06
C ARG A 111 -0.32 8.78 15.13
N LEU A 112 0.46 9.85 14.96
CA LEU A 112 0.13 10.99 14.09
C LEU A 112 0.94 10.95 12.78
N GLY A 113 2.07 10.24 12.75
CA GLY A 113 2.96 10.14 11.60
C GLY A 113 4.02 11.24 11.55
N LYS A 114 5.09 11.00 10.77
CA LYS A 114 6.29 11.86 10.73
C LYS A 114 6.03 13.30 10.27
N ALA A 115 4.97 13.54 9.50
CA ALA A 115 4.58 14.90 9.08
C ALA A 115 4.12 15.78 10.26
N ASN A 116 3.74 15.18 11.39
CA ASN A 116 3.29 15.88 12.58
C ASN A 116 4.42 16.15 13.59
N ARG A 117 5.69 15.94 13.20
CA ARG A 117 6.85 16.33 14.02
C ARG A 117 6.76 17.82 14.36
N VAL A 118 7.11 18.20 15.58
CA VAL A 118 6.98 19.60 16.05
C VAL A 118 7.73 20.58 15.16
N GLU A 119 8.93 20.22 14.69
CA GLU A 119 9.74 21.00 13.75
C GLU A 119 9.13 21.06 12.35
N THR A 120 8.45 19.99 11.93
CA THR A 120 7.80 19.92 10.61
C THR A 120 6.52 20.74 10.57
N LEU A 121 5.69 20.65 11.62
CA LEU A 121 4.50 21.49 11.78
C LEU A 121 4.87 22.97 11.89
N MET A 122 5.86 23.33 12.71
CA MET A 122 6.29 24.72 12.83
C MET A 122 6.86 25.27 11.53
N ARG A 123 7.67 24.47 10.81
CA ARG A 123 8.15 24.84 9.47
C ARG A 123 7.00 25.04 8.49
N GLY A 124 5.98 24.18 8.54
CA GLY A 124 4.76 24.33 7.74
C GLY A 124 4.03 25.63 8.03
N ILE A 125 3.83 25.97 9.32
CA ILE A 125 3.24 27.24 9.75
C ILE A 125 4.02 28.42 9.19
N LEU A 126 5.37 28.43 9.31
CA LEU A 126 6.18 29.52 8.79
C LEU A 126 6.11 29.65 7.26
N LYS A 127 6.01 28.54 6.51
CA LYS A 127 5.82 28.55 5.05
C LYS A 127 4.45 29.13 4.67
N ASP A 128 3.40 28.78 5.41
CA ASP A 128 2.07 29.35 5.18
C ASP A 128 2.07 30.86 5.47
N LEU A 129 2.82 31.29 6.50
CA LEU A 129 2.99 32.70 6.83
C LEU A 129 3.85 33.47 5.81
N ASP A 130 4.86 32.83 5.22
CA ASP A 130 5.62 33.40 4.10
C ASP A 130 4.74 33.55 2.86
N ALA A 131 3.91 32.55 2.54
CA ALA A 131 2.91 32.63 1.48
C ALA A 131 1.85 33.73 1.75
N LEU A 132 1.46 33.91 3.01
CA LEU A 132 0.56 34.98 3.43
C LEU A 132 1.24 36.36 3.28
N ALA A 133 2.50 36.49 3.71
CA ALA A 133 3.27 37.72 3.66
C ALA A 133 3.65 38.15 2.23
N THR A 134 3.78 37.19 1.30
CA THR A 134 4.07 37.44 -0.13
C THR A 134 2.82 37.69 -0.97
N ASN A 135 1.62 37.46 -0.42
CA ASN A 135 0.37 37.70 -1.12
C ASN A 135 0.18 39.20 -1.39
N GLN A 136 -0.19 39.56 -2.63
CA GLN A 136 -0.31 40.94 -3.11
C GLN A 136 -1.25 41.84 -2.30
N LEU A 137 -2.13 41.26 -1.48
CA LEU A 137 -3.01 41.98 -0.57
C LEU A 137 -2.27 42.55 0.66
N PHE A 138 -1.17 41.93 1.09
CA PHE A 138 -0.33 42.37 2.21
C PHE A 138 0.83 43.22 1.67
N LYS A 139 0.52 44.44 1.24
CA LYS A 139 1.39 45.31 0.44
C LYS A 139 2.71 45.77 1.09
N ALA A 140 3.07 45.31 2.29
CA ALA A 140 4.39 45.53 2.89
C ALA A 140 4.57 44.67 4.15
N ALA A 141 4.83 43.36 4.02
CA ALA A 141 5.69 42.73 5.01
C ALA A 141 7.11 43.30 4.80
N THR A 142 7.78 43.76 5.86
CA THR A 142 9.11 44.34 5.69
C THR A 142 10.07 43.28 5.13
N GLN A 143 10.98 43.66 4.23
CA GLN A 143 12.00 42.74 3.68
C GLN A 143 12.78 42.03 4.82
N SER A 144 12.89 42.70 5.98
CA SER A 144 13.43 42.14 7.22
C SER A 144 12.60 40.97 7.78
N GLN A 145 11.26 41.02 7.74
CA GLN A 145 10.40 39.95 8.23
C GLN A 145 10.37 38.75 7.30
N MET A 146 10.35 38.98 5.98
CA MET A 146 10.51 37.88 5.01
C MET A 146 11.88 37.21 5.16
N ALA A 147 12.95 37.99 5.41
CA ALA A 147 14.26 37.42 5.71
C ALA A 147 14.26 36.59 7.00
N GLN A 148 13.60 37.08 8.07
CA GLN A 148 13.47 36.35 9.33
C GLN A 148 12.64 35.06 9.18
N LEU A 149 11.56 35.07 8.38
CA LEU A 149 10.76 33.88 8.09
C LEU A 149 11.58 32.85 7.33
N ASN A 150 12.30 33.27 6.29
CA ASN A 150 13.15 32.37 5.51
C ASN A 150 14.30 31.80 6.35
N GLU A 151 14.94 32.61 7.20
CA GLU A 151 15.98 32.14 8.12
C GLU A 151 15.43 31.11 9.12
N ALA A 152 14.23 31.33 9.66
CA ALA A 152 13.59 30.39 10.58
C ALA A 152 13.14 29.09 9.88
N ILE A 153 12.66 29.17 8.63
CA ILE A 153 12.31 28.00 7.80
C ILE A 153 13.56 27.17 7.50
N ASP A 154 14.67 27.82 7.11
CA ASP A 154 15.93 27.15 6.81
C ASP A 154 16.49 26.47 8.07
N ARG A 155 16.48 27.17 9.20
CA ARG A 155 16.89 26.60 10.50
C ARG A 155 16.09 25.34 10.84
N LEU A 156 14.76 25.38 10.79
CA LEU A 156 13.90 24.22 11.05
C LEU A 156 13.97 23.13 9.95
N SER A 157 14.60 23.39 8.82
CA SER A 157 14.89 22.38 7.80
C SER A 157 16.18 21.61 8.09
N ASN A 158 17.08 22.19 8.87
CA ASN A 158 18.42 21.67 9.16
C ASN A 158 18.57 21.11 10.59
N VAL A 159 17.52 21.13 11.41
CA VAL A 159 17.51 20.50 12.75
C VAL A 159 17.41 18.99 12.64
N GLU A 160 18.00 18.29 13.61
CA GLU A 160 17.77 16.85 13.77
C GLU A 160 16.27 16.57 13.99
N SER A 161 15.82 15.38 13.59
CA SER A 161 14.40 15.02 13.76
C SER A 161 14.10 14.75 15.23
N SER A 162 13.03 15.35 15.73
CA SER A 162 12.60 15.19 17.13
C SER A 162 12.27 13.74 17.50
N VAL A 163 11.96 12.92 16.50
CA VAL A 163 11.89 11.46 16.57
C VAL A 163 12.54 10.88 15.30
N PRO A 164 13.52 9.96 15.41
CA PRO A 164 14.18 9.34 14.27
C PRO A 164 13.22 8.68 13.26
N ASP A 165 13.58 8.66 11.98
CA ASP A 165 12.81 7.97 10.94
C ASP A 165 12.67 6.46 11.22
N SER A 166 13.69 5.84 11.83
CA SER A 166 13.69 4.43 12.25
C SER A 166 12.57 4.06 13.22
N ASP A 167 12.11 5.01 14.04
CA ASP A 167 11.01 4.77 14.98
C ASP A 167 9.68 4.63 14.23
N PHE A 168 9.55 5.24 13.04
CA PHE A 168 8.40 5.08 12.15
C PHE A 168 8.50 3.84 11.24
N GLU A 169 9.70 3.29 11.07
CA GLU A 169 9.95 2.06 10.29
C GLU A 169 9.70 0.78 11.09
N SER A 170 9.71 0.86 12.42
CA SER A 170 9.40 -0.25 13.34
C SER A 170 7.91 -0.33 13.73
N ALA A 171 7.11 0.67 13.35
CA ALA A 171 5.66 0.61 13.46
C ALA A 171 5.04 -0.07 12.22
N PRO A 172 3.99 -0.89 12.37
CA PRO A 172 3.36 -1.56 11.25
C PRO A 172 2.84 -0.52 10.24
N ASN A 173 3.32 -0.62 8.99
CA ASN A 173 2.90 0.09 7.77
C ASN A 173 1.70 1.03 7.93
N SER A 174 1.94 2.28 8.33
CA SER A 174 0.91 3.32 8.40
C SER A 174 1.07 4.34 7.26
N GLN A 175 0.15 4.32 6.28
CA GLN A 175 -0.17 5.50 5.48
C GLN A 175 -0.98 6.49 6.32
N TYR A 176 -0.61 7.77 6.28
CA TYR A 176 -1.42 8.86 6.83
C TYR A 176 -2.08 9.64 5.68
N ILE A 177 -3.39 9.45 5.50
CA ILE A 177 -4.28 10.45 4.90
C ILE A 177 -4.94 11.18 6.06
N ALA A 178 -4.96 12.51 6.02
CA ALA A 178 -5.44 13.36 7.11
C ALA A 178 -6.79 12.89 7.69
N SER A 179 -6.78 12.47 8.96
CA SER A 179 -7.99 12.23 9.74
C SER A 179 -8.67 13.57 10.03
N GLY A 180 -9.84 13.82 9.43
CA GLY A 180 -10.60 15.05 9.68
C GLY A 180 -11.53 15.51 8.55
N GLY A 181 -11.46 14.89 7.37
CA GLY A 181 -12.29 15.28 6.23
C GLY A 181 -13.79 15.10 6.48
N LYS A 182 -14.55 16.20 6.49
CA LYS A 182 -15.98 16.18 6.17
C LYS A 182 -16.10 16.01 4.65
N GLY A 183 -16.46 14.82 4.19
CA GLY A 183 -16.78 14.58 2.78
C GLY A 183 -18.20 15.03 2.47
N TYR A 184 -18.39 15.77 1.38
CA TYR A 184 -19.70 15.98 0.78
C TYR A 184 -19.99 14.81 -0.17
N GLN A 185 -21.03 14.02 0.09
CA GLN A 185 -21.57 13.11 -0.90
C GLN A 185 -22.67 13.83 -1.68
N SER A 186 -22.41 14.08 -2.97
CA SER A 186 -23.43 14.58 -3.91
C SER A 186 -24.24 13.40 -4.41
N ASN A 187 -25.52 13.35 -4.06
CA ASN A 187 -26.47 12.42 -4.67
C ASN A 187 -27.34 13.20 -5.65
N ILE A 188 -27.14 12.98 -6.95
CA ILE A 188 -27.93 13.63 -8.00
C ILE A 188 -29.16 12.76 -8.26
N THR A 189 -30.28 13.08 -7.60
CA THR A 189 -31.59 12.65 -8.09
C THR A 189 -32.15 13.80 -8.91
N GLY A 190 -32.50 13.52 -10.17
CA GLY A 190 -32.65 14.48 -11.28
C GLY A 190 -33.63 15.65 -11.16
N GLN A 191 -34.14 16.00 -9.97
CA GLN A 191 -34.91 17.23 -9.76
C GLN A 191 -34.63 17.99 -8.44
N ASP A 192 -33.76 17.53 -7.52
CA ASP A 192 -33.43 18.29 -6.31
C ASP A 192 -31.99 18.04 -5.79
N HIS A 193 -31.30 19.13 -5.42
CA HIS A 193 -30.01 19.09 -4.72
C HIS A 193 -30.23 18.84 -3.22
N LYS A 194 -29.96 17.62 -2.74
CA LYS A 194 -29.84 17.34 -1.30
C LYS A 194 -28.38 17.06 -0.94
N ILE A 195 -27.76 17.99 -0.22
CA ILE A 195 -26.47 17.79 0.43
C ILE A 195 -26.76 17.16 1.79
N VAL A 196 -26.41 15.88 1.97
CA VAL A 196 -26.43 15.23 3.28
C VAL A 196 -25.02 15.30 3.85
N SER A 197 -24.84 16.03 4.95
CA SER A 197 -23.59 16.07 5.70
C SER A 197 -23.62 15.01 6.81
N GLY A 198 -22.73 14.02 6.71
CA GLY A 198 -22.49 13.02 7.75
C GLY A 198 -21.18 13.27 8.49
N SER A 199 -21.17 13.09 9.80
CA SER A 199 -19.95 13.10 10.63
C SER A 199 -19.53 11.65 10.92
N GLY A 200 -18.85 11.01 9.96
CA GLY A 200 -18.22 9.70 10.17
C GLY A 200 -16.73 9.86 10.44
N LYS A 201 -16.17 9.08 11.37
CA LYS A 201 -14.71 8.93 11.49
C LYS A 201 -14.28 7.82 10.52
N LEU A 202 -13.34 8.14 9.63
CA LEU A 202 -12.81 7.20 8.64
C LEU A 202 -11.56 6.53 9.23
N TYR A 203 -11.57 5.20 9.33
CA TYR A 203 -10.46 4.40 9.85
C TYR A 203 -9.90 3.54 8.73
N ASN A 204 -8.60 3.64 8.45
CA ASN A 204 -7.92 2.71 7.53
C ASN A 204 -7.49 1.47 8.34
N ALA A 205 -7.77 0.26 7.84
CA ALA A 205 -7.46 -0.99 8.53
C ALA A 205 -5.95 -1.13 8.87
N HIS A 206 -5.08 -0.48 8.09
CA HIS A 206 -3.62 -0.48 8.30
C HIS A 206 -3.15 0.42 9.45
N THR A 207 -4.01 1.32 9.96
CA THR A 207 -3.66 2.29 11.03
C THR A 207 -4.58 2.21 12.24
N MET A 208 -5.39 1.15 12.36
CA MET A 208 -6.27 0.95 13.51
C MET A 208 -5.45 0.71 14.78
N ASN A 209 -5.66 1.56 15.79
CA ASN A 209 -5.22 1.30 17.15
C ASN A 209 -6.35 0.56 17.89
N PHE A 210 -6.17 -0.75 18.11
CA PHE A 210 -7.18 -1.62 18.72
C PHE A 210 -7.54 -1.22 20.16
N GLU A 211 -6.73 -0.41 20.85
CA GLU A 211 -7.04 -0.01 22.23
C GLU A 211 -8.22 0.99 22.36
N GLU A 212 -8.54 1.76 21.31
CA GLU A 212 -9.63 2.75 21.38
C GLU A 212 -11.01 2.20 20.99
N LEU A 213 -11.04 1.10 20.22
CA LEU A 213 -12.26 0.46 19.71
C LEU A 213 -12.76 -0.68 20.61
N PHE A 214 -11.85 -1.28 21.40
CA PHE A 214 -12.09 -2.53 22.08
C PHE A 214 -12.01 -2.33 23.60
N SER A 215 -12.99 -2.83 24.35
CA SER A 215 -12.88 -2.89 25.81
C SER A 215 -11.66 -3.69 26.28
N ASP A 216 -11.15 -3.37 27.48
CA ASP A 216 -10.07 -4.10 28.18
C ASP A 216 -10.25 -5.63 28.17
N LYS A 217 -11.50 -6.11 28.10
CA LYS A 217 -11.82 -7.54 28.02
C LYS A 217 -11.40 -8.15 26.68
N ILE A 218 -11.60 -7.43 25.57
CA ILE A 218 -11.20 -7.90 24.25
C ILE A 218 -9.69 -7.73 24.07
N VAL A 219 -9.10 -6.63 24.55
CA VAL A 219 -7.63 -6.44 24.56
C VAL A 219 -6.93 -7.56 25.35
N LYS A 220 -7.41 -7.90 26.55
CA LYS A 220 -6.86 -9.04 27.33
C LYS A 220 -7.04 -10.39 26.65
N ARG A 221 -8.14 -10.58 25.90
CA ARG A 221 -8.33 -11.79 25.09
C ARG A 221 -7.38 -11.78 23.88
N PHE A 222 -7.12 -10.63 23.27
CA PHE A 222 -6.17 -10.50 22.18
C PHE A 222 -4.72 -10.76 22.62
N GLU A 223 -4.32 -10.24 23.79
CA GLU A 223 -3.02 -10.49 24.40
C GLU A 223 -2.79 -11.96 24.76
N ALA A 224 -3.85 -12.68 25.17
CA ALA A 224 -3.78 -14.10 25.53
C ALA A 224 -3.64 -15.05 24.33
N TYR A 225 -4.02 -14.62 23.11
CA TYR A 225 -4.07 -15.45 21.89
C TYR A 225 -3.10 -14.99 20.78
N LYS A 226 -2.20 -14.05 21.08
CA LYS A 226 -1.40 -13.26 20.14
C LYS A 226 -0.63 -14.04 19.05
N ALA A 227 -0.32 -15.32 19.26
CA ALA A 227 0.40 -16.15 18.30
C ALA A 227 -0.51 -16.95 17.33
N HIS A 228 -1.73 -17.34 17.71
CA HIS A 228 -2.59 -18.17 16.83
C HIS A 228 -3.64 -17.38 16.05
N LEU A 229 -3.95 -16.15 16.51
CA LEU A 229 -5.08 -15.40 16.01
C LEU A 229 -4.86 -14.79 14.61
N THR A 230 -3.64 -14.35 14.27
CA THR A 230 -3.36 -13.64 13.00
C THR A 230 -3.24 -14.56 11.79
N SER A 231 -3.11 -15.87 12.00
CA SER A 231 -3.01 -16.87 10.94
C SER A 231 -4.33 -17.61 10.65
N SER A 232 -5.39 -17.31 11.42
CA SER A 232 -6.72 -17.93 11.27
C SER A 232 -7.78 -16.91 10.86
N PHE A 233 -8.31 -17.06 9.65
CA PHE A 233 -9.40 -16.21 9.15
C PHE A 233 -10.63 -16.26 10.06
N ASP A 234 -11.03 -17.45 10.52
CA ASP A 234 -12.24 -17.64 11.33
C ASP A 234 -12.10 -16.94 12.69
N GLU A 235 -10.92 -17.01 13.32
CA GLU A 235 -10.67 -16.33 14.59
C GLU A 235 -10.66 -14.81 14.43
N LEU A 236 -10.03 -14.28 13.37
CA LEU A 236 -10.05 -12.84 13.07
C LEU A 236 -11.46 -12.33 12.79
N TRP A 237 -12.26 -13.12 12.05
CA TRP A 237 -13.65 -12.80 11.77
C TRP A 237 -14.48 -12.73 13.06
N GLU A 238 -14.35 -13.71 13.94
CA GLU A 238 -15.01 -13.69 15.25
C GLU A 238 -14.61 -12.48 16.09
N VAL A 239 -13.32 -12.13 16.10
CA VAL A 239 -12.82 -10.96 16.84
C VAL A 239 -13.41 -9.68 16.29
N LEU A 240 -13.49 -9.51 14.97
CA LEU A 240 -14.14 -8.35 14.34
C LEU A 240 -15.61 -8.25 14.76
N VAL A 241 -16.35 -9.36 14.74
CA VAL A 241 -17.75 -9.39 15.13
C VAL A 241 -17.91 -9.02 16.60
N ILE A 242 -17.09 -9.59 17.49
CA ILE A 242 -17.09 -9.26 18.93
C ILE A 242 -16.71 -7.79 19.16
N ALA A 243 -15.73 -7.26 18.41
CA ALA A 243 -15.35 -5.84 18.43
C ALA A 243 -16.57 -4.94 18.22
N SER A 244 -17.36 -5.28 17.19
CA SER A 244 -18.49 -4.48 16.77
C SER A 244 -19.68 -4.53 17.73
N GLN A 245 -19.66 -5.43 18.72
CA GLN A 245 -20.63 -5.47 19.82
C GLN A 245 -20.32 -4.44 20.91
N ASP A 246 -19.09 -3.93 20.95
CA ASP A 246 -18.69 -2.95 21.96
C ASP A 246 -19.43 -1.63 21.73
N LYS A 247 -20.02 -1.08 22.79
CA LYS A 247 -20.75 0.19 22.72
C LYS A 247 -19.84 1.34 22.30
N ASN A 248 -18.54 1.25 22.58
CA ASN A 248 -17.56 2.26 22.19
C ASN A 248 -17.28 2.26 20.68
N ALA A 249 -17.48 1.13 19.99
CA ALA A 249 -17.20 1.01 18.57
C ALA A 249 -18.21 1.78 17.69
N GLY A 250 -19.43 2.00 18.18
CA GLY A 250 -20.46 2.73 17.46
C GLY A 250 -20.93 2.01 16.19
N GLU A 251 -21.25 2.78 15.14
CA GLU A 251 -21.55 2.23 13.81
C GLU A 251 -20.26 2.00 13.03
N LEU A 252 -20.03 0.77 12.58
CA LEU A 252 -18.91 0.39 11.75
C LEU A 252 -19.39 0.07 10.34
N VAL A 253 -18.80 0.73 9.35
CA VAL A 253 -19.04 0.46 7.92
C VAL A 253 -17.72 0.06 7.26
N CYS A 254 -17.61 -1.21 6.89
CA CYS A 254 -16.48 -1.75 6.15
C CYS A 254 -16.75 -1.65 4.65
N ILE A 255 -15.82 -1.06 3.90
CA ILE A 255 -15.89 -0.98 2.44
C ILE A 255 -14.87 -1.96 1.86
N LEU A 256 -15.35 -2.95 1.14
CA LEU A 256 -14.54 -3.91 0.40
C LEU A 256 -14.58 -3.51 -1.07
N ASP A 257 -13.52 -2.83 -1.52
CA ASP A 257 -13.39 -2.39 -2.90
C ASP A 257 -12.74 -3.47 -3.77
N ALA A 258 -13.22 -3.63 -5.01
CA ALA A 258 -12.72 -4.59 -6.00
C ALA A 258 -12.61 -6.03 -5.47
N PHE A 259 -13.69 -6.54 -4.87
CA PHE A 259 -13.74 -7.88 -4.31
C PHE A 259 -13.33 -8.98 -5.30
N ASP A 260 -13.54 -8.74 -6.60
CA ASP A 260 -13.12 -9.64 -7.67
C ASP A 260 -11.61 -9.83 -7.83
N GLU A 261 -10.79 -8.95 -7.25
CA GLU A 261 -9.33 -9.01 -7.27
C GLU A 261 -8.73 -9.85 -6.13
N CYS A 262 -9.54 -10.29 -5.16
CA CYS A 262 -9.11 -11.20 -4.10
C CYS A 262 -8.65 -12.56 -4.67
N GLU A 263 -7.70 -13.20 -3.99
CA GLU A 263 -7.27 -14.57 -4.28
C GLU A 263 -8.48 -15.53 -4.16
N ASP A 264 -8.58 -16.49 -5.08
CA ASP A 264 -9.82 -17.27 -5.27
C ASP A 264 -10.26 -18.03 -4.01
N GLN A 265 -9.33 -18.62 -3.27
CA GLN A 265 -9.64 -19.40 -2.07
C GLN A 265 -10.04 -18.51 -0.89
N GLU A 266 -9.34 -17.39 -0.68
CA GLU A 266 -9.66 -16.40 0.35
C GLU A 266 -10.96 -15.65 0.05
N GLN A 267 -11.19 -15.29 -1.21
CA GLN A 267 -12.42 -14.67 -1.70
C GLN A 267 -13.64 -15.53 -1.35
N LEU A 268 -13.55 -16.84 -1.58
CA LEU A 268 -14.64 -17.77 -1.27
C LEU A 268 -14.92 -17.83 0.24
N LYS A 269 -13.88 -17.89 1.09
CA LYS A 269 -14.03 -17.89 2.55
C LYS A 269 -14.69 -16.60 3.05
N LEU A 270 -14.26 -15.45 2.53
CA LEU A 270 -14.81 -14.15 2.91
C LEU A 270 -16.27 -13.99 2.45
N ALA A 271 -16.61 -14.43 1.24
CA ALA A 271 -17.99 -14.45 0.75
C ALA A 271 -18.90 -15.31 1.64
N GLN A 272 -18.43 -16.50 2.05
CA GLN A 272 -19.16 -17.37 2.96
C GLN A 272 -19.36 -16.77 4.35
N ALA A 273 -18.34 -16.08 4.89
CA ALA A 273 -18.42 -15.42 6.19
C ALA A 273 -19.43 -14.26 6.18
N LEU A 274 -19.40 -13.43 5.13
CA LEU A 274 -20.38 -12.36 4.91
C LEU A 274 -21.79 -12.92 4.79
N ARG A 275 -21.97 -13.99 4.00
CA ARG A 275 -23.27 -14.65 3.86
C ARG A 275 -23.80 -15.15 5.21
N LYS A 276 -22.99 -15.87 5.98
CA LYS A 276 -23.38 -16.35 7.32
C LYS A 276 -23.71 -15.21 8.28
N PHE A 277 -22.99 -14.10 8.18
CA PHE A 277 -23.20 -12.94 9.04
C PHE A 277 -24.53 -12.23 8.77
N TYR A 278 -24.97 -12.19 7.52
CA TYR A 278 -26.25 -11.60 7.13
C TYR A 278 -27.40 -12.60 7.00
N ASP A 279 -27.18 -13.86 7.39
CA ASP A 279 -28.24 -14.86 7.42
C ASP A 279 -29.39 -14.40 8.35
N PRO A 280 -30.66 -14.38 7.91
CA PRO A 280 -31.79 -14.00 8.75
C PRO A 280 -31.92 -14.80 10.05
N GLU A 281 -31.39 -16.04 10.10
CA GLU A 281 -31.39 -16.88 11.30
C GLU A 281 -30.25 -16.52 12.28
N ASN A 282 -29.35 -15.61 11.90
CA ASN A 282 -28.21 -15.21 12.72
C ASN A 282 -28.56 -14.06 13.68
N ASP A 283 -28.84 -14.41 14.94
CA ASP A 283 -29.10 -13.46 16.04
C ASP A 283 -27.95 -12.47 16.28
N THR A 284 -26.74 -12.77 15.82
CA THR A 284 -25.57 -11.92 16.03
C THR A 284 -25.74 -10.58 15.31
N LYS A 285 -26.29 -10.57 14.08
CA LYS A 285 -26.48 -9.34 13.28
C LYS A 285 -27.45 -8.36 13.92
N ALA A 286 -28.49 -8.87 14.59
CA ALA A 286 -29.47 -8.06 15.29
C ALA A 286 -28.87 -7.26 16.46
N ASN A 287 -27.72 -7.72 16.99
CA ASN A 287 -27.06 -7.17 18.16
C ASN A 287 -25.79 -6.35 17.84
N VAL A 288 -25.42 -6.21 16.55
CA VAL A 288 -24.21 -5.46 16.11
C VAL A 288 -24.50 -4.41 15.07
N ASN A 289 -23.86 -3.25 15.22
CA ASN A 289 -23.93 -2.15 14.24
C ASN A 289 -22.74 -2.19 13.26
N LEU A 290 -22.48 -3.37 12.70
CA LEU A 290 -21.49 -3.60 11.65
C LEU A 290 -22.17 -3.77 10.30
N LYS A 291 -21.71 -3.02 9.30
CA LYS A 291 -22.20 -3.02 7.92
C LYS A 291 -21.04 -3.21 6.94
N PHE A 292 -21.35 -3.80 5.79
CA PHE A 292 -20.40 -4.04 4.72
C PHE A 292 -20.95 -3.47 3.42
N LEU A 293 -20.12 -2.73 2.70
CA LEU A 293 -20.35 -2.32 1.31
C LEU A 293 -19.30 -3.03 0.45
N VAL A 294 -19.75 -3.81 -0.52
CA VAL A 294 -18.86 -4.58 -1.39
C VAL A 294 -19.01 -4.08 -2.82
N THR A 295 -17.90 -3.71 -3.46
CA THR A 295 -17.86 -3.46 -4.90
C THR A 295 -17.18 -4.65 -5.57
N SER A 296 -17.70 -5.07 -6.72
CA SER A 296 -17.19 -6.23 -7.45
C SER A 296 -17.66 -6.18 -8.89
N ARG A 297 -16.83 -6.68 -9.81
CA ARG A 297 -17.31 -7.09 -11.12
C ARG A 297 -18.29 -8.27 -10.99
N PRO A 298 -19.31 -8.37 -11.88
CA PRO A 298 -20.37 -9.37 -11.78
C PRO A 298 -19.94 -10.75 -12.32
N TYR A 299 -18.76 -11.25 -11.93
CA TYR A 299 -18.30 -12.57 -12.36
C TYR A 299 -19.17 -13.67 -11.75
N ASP A 300 -19.52 -14.68 -12.56
CA ASP A 300 -20.37 -15.80 -12.12
C ASP A 300 -19.87 -16.49 -10.85
N LYS A 301 -18.54 -16.62 -10.70
CA LYS A 301 -17.91 -17.22 -9.51
C LYS A 301 -18.24 -16.45 -8.23
N ILE A 302 -18.28 -15.12 -8.32
CA ILE A 302 -18.59 -14.23 -7.19
C ILE A 302 -20.08 -14.25 -6.91
N GLY A 303 -20.89 -14.17 -7.96
CA GLY A 303 -22.34 -14.33 -7.85
C GLY A 303 -22.74 -15.61 -7.11
N ARG A 304 -22.09 -16.75 -7.42
CA ARG A 304 -22.28 -18.03 -6.72
C ARG A 304 -21.89 -17.98 -5.24
N GLY A 305 -20.79 -17.29 -4.90
CA GLY A 305 -20.34 -17.14 -3.51
C GLY A 305 -21.37 -16.43 -2.61
N PHE A 306 -22.15 -15.52 -3.19
CA PHE A 306 -23.20 -14.75 -2.50
C PHE A 306 -24.62 -15.29 -2.69
N GLN A 307 -24.81 -16.47 -3.30
CA GLN A 307 -26.15 -17.05 -3.42
C GLN A 307 -26.68 -17.58 -2.06
N PRO A 308 -27.99 -17.45 -1.75
CA PRO A 308 -28.99 -16.71 -2.53
C PRO A 308 -28.75 -15.19 -2.41
N LEU A 309 -28.76 -14.50 -3.55
CA LEU A 309 -28.55 -13.04 -3.62
C LEU A 309 -29.75 -12.25 -3.07
N ASP A 310 -30.90 -12.91 -2.95
CA ASP A 310 -32.14 -12.35 -2.40
C ASP A 310 -32.20 -12.52 -0.88
N ILE A 311 -31.26 -11.91 -0.15
CA ILE A 311 -31.34 -11.83 1.31
C ILE A 311 -32.22 -10.62 1.67
N PRO A 312 -33.34 -10.80 2.39
CA PRO A 312 -34.21 -9.70 2.77
C PRO A 312 -33.45 -8.58 3.51
N GLY A 313 -33.44 -7.37 2.94
CA GLY A 313 -32.76 -6.20 3.54
C GLY A 313 -31.34 -5.93 3.04
N LEU A 314 -30.78 -6.76 2.16
CA LEU A 314 -29.49 -6.51 1.49
C LEU A 314 -29.72 -6.06 0.04
N PRO A 315 -29.56 -4.76 -0.28
CA PRO A 315 -29.70 -4.28 -1.64
C PRO A 315 -28.48 -4.69 -2.48
N VAL A 316 -28.71 -5.49 -3.53
CA VAL A 316 -27.73 -5.71 -4.59
C VAL A 316 -27.99 -4.70 -5.71
N ILE A 317 -27.07 -3.74 -5.87
CA ILE A 317 -27.15 -2.74 -6.93
C ILE A 317 -26.27 -3.22 -8.09
N HIS A 318 -26.90 -3.66 -9.17
CA HIS A 318 -26.19 -3.98 -10.39
C HIS A 318 -26.20 -2.77 -11.34
N LEU A 319 -25.05 -2.12 -11.46
CA LEU A 319 -24.82 -1.01 -12.40
C LEU A 319 -24.68 -1.59 -13.82
N LYS A 320 -25.82 -1.81 -14.48
CA LYS A 320 -25.87 -2.34 -15.86
C LYS A 320 -25.34 -1.30 -16.86
N GLY A 321 -24.11 -1.47 -17.30
CA GLY A 321 -23.52 -0.66 -18.38
C GLY A 321 -23.79 -1.18 -19.80
N GLU A 322 -24.50 -2.31 -19.95
CA GLU A 322 -24.53 -3.07 -21.22
C GLU A 322 -25.65 -2.64 -22.18
N SER A 323 -26.65 -1.88 -21.72
CA SER A 323 -27.73 -1.43 -22.61
C SER A 323 -27.31 -0.21 -23.42
N ASP A 324 -27.70 -0.14 -24.70
CA ASP A 324 -27.38 0.99 -25.59
C ASP A 324 -27.71 2.37 -24.99
N ALA A 325 -28.81 2.45 -24.21
CA ALA A 325 -29.24 3.67 -23.54
C ALA A 325 -28.29 4.08 -22.41
N GLU A 326 -27.82 3.13 -21.60
CA GLU A 326 -26.85 3.40 -20.53
C GLU A 326 -25.45 3.68 -21.10
N THR A 327 -25.01 2.92 -22.11
CA THR A 327 -23.77 3.20 -22.86
C THR A 327 -23.76 4.63 -23.40
N SER A 328 -24.89 5.09 -23.94
CA SER A 328 -25.03 6.47 -24.43
C SER A 328 -24.97 7.52 -23.32
N LYS A 329 -25.48 7.23 -22.12
CA LYS A 329 -25.39 8.14 -20.96
C LYS A 329 -23.96 8.20 -20.43
N ILE A 330 -23.31 7.05 -20.29
CA ILE A 330 -21.91 6.93 -19.88
C ILE A 330 -21.01 7.69 -20.85
N ALA A 331 -21.21 7.51 -22.16
CA ALA A 331 -20.45 8.24 -23.18
C ALA A 331 -20.57 9.76 -23.04
N ARG A 332 -21.78 10.28 -22.74
CA ARG A 332 -21.99 11.71 -22.49
C ARG A 332 -21.29 12.20 -21.22
N GLU A 333 -21.26 11.38 -20.17
CA GLU A 333 -20.56 11.71 -18.93
C GLU A 333 -19.04 11.75 -19.14
N VAL A 334 -18.52 10.78 -19.90
CA VAL A 334 -17.11 10.75 -20.33
C VAL A 334 -16.78 11.96 -21.20
N ASP A 335 -17.69 12.40 -22.09
CA ASP A 335 -17.51 13.62 -22.88
C ASP A 335 -17.32 14.87 -22.01
N ILE A 336 -18.07 14.99 -20.89
CA ILE A 336 -17.93 16.09 -19.93
C ILE A 336 -16.55 16.04 -19.27
N TYR A 337 -16.09 14.83 -18.90
CA TYR A 337 -14.75 14.65 -18.34
C TYR A 337 -13.64 15.01 -19.34
N ILE A 338 -13.82 14.64 -20.62
CA ILE A 338 -12.90 15.03 -21.70
C ILE A 338 -12.83 16.54 -21.85
N GLU A 339 -13.99 17.23 -21.88
CA GLU A 339 -14.05 18.70 -21.95
C GLU A 339 -13.22 19.35 -20.85
N ASP A 340 -13.46 18.93 -19.61
CA ASP A 340 -12.78 19.48 -18.45
C ASP A 340 -11.27 19.17 -18.48
N ARG A 341 -10.87 17.92 -18.75
CA ARG A 341 -9.45 17.54 -18.77
C ARG A 341 -8.70 18.24 -19.90
N VAL A 342 -9.28 18.35 -21.09
CA VAL A 342 -8.68 19.09 -22.22
C VAL A 342 -8.55 20.59 -21.90
N SER A 343 -9.53 21.18 -21.21
CA SER A 343 -9.44 22.57 -20.75
C SER A 343 -8.28 22.79 -19.76
N ARG A 344 -8.03 21.82 -18.87
CA ARG A 344 -6.85 21.84 -17.99
C ARG A 344 -5.54 21.72 -18.78
N ILE A 345 -5.48 20.85 -19.78
CA ILE A 345 -4.31 20.71 -20.68
C ILE A 345 -4.05 22.01 -21.41
N ARG A 346 -5.10 22.64 -21.97
CA ARG A 346 -5.00 23.95 -22.60
C ARG A 346 -4.35 24.97 -21.67
N SER A 347 -4.74 24.98 -20.41
CA SER A 347 -4.20 25.91 -19.41
C SER A 347 -2.75 25.60 -19.04
N GLY A 348 -2.36 24.33 -18.97
CA GLY A 348 -1.00 23.90 -18.63
C GLY A 348 0.01 24.02 -19.77
N LEU A 349 -0.40 23.71 -21.01
CA LEU A 349 0.45 23.70 -22.19
C LEU A 349 0.27 24.92 -23.10
N TYR A 350 -0.58 25.88 -22.69
CA TYR A 350 -0.90 27.10 -23.45
C TYR A 350 -1.40 26.84 -24.89
N LEU A 351 -2.23 25.79 -25.05
CA LEU A 351 -2.79 25.44 -26.36
C LEU A 351 -3.66 26.56 -26.92
N LYS A 352 -3.59 26.75 -28.25
CA LYS A 352 -4.48 27.68 -28.96
C LYS A 352 -5.90 27.14 -29.02
N PRO A 353 -6.93 28.01 -29.17
CA PRO A 353 -8.32 27.57 -29.25
C PRO A 353 -8.62 26.56 -30.37
N ASP A 354 -7.92 26.67 -31.50
CA ASP A 354 -8.06 25.74 -32.63
C ASP A 354 -7.37 24.40 -32.39
N GLU A 355 -6.34 24.35 -31.55
CA GLU A 355 -5.65 23.13 -31.11
C GLU A 355 -6.49 22.36 -30.09
N GLU A 356 -7.08 23.08 -29.12
CA GLU A 356 -8.04 22.52 -28.16
C GLU A 356 -9.25 21.91 -28.86
N GLN A 357 -9.85 22.65 -29.80
CA GLN A 357 -11.02 22.18 -30.53
C GLN A 357 -10.72 20.93 -31.37
N LEU A 358 -9.53 20.87 -31.97
CA LEU A 358 -9.08 19.70 -32.71
C LEU A 358 -8.94 18.49 -31.77
N LEU A 359 -8.30 18.66 -30.61
CA LEU A 359 -8.13 17.58 -29.64
C LEU A 359 -9.46 17.04 -29.12
N LEU A 360 -10.41 17.93 -28.78
CA LEU A 360 -11.77 17.55 -28.40
C LEU A 360 -12.48 16.76 -29.51
N GLN A 361 -12.36 17.23 -30.75
CA GLN A 361 -13.02 16.59 -31.89
C GLN A 361 -12.50 15.18 -32.14
N GLU A 362 -11.18 14.97 -32.07
CA GLU A 362 -10.60 13.65 -32.32
C GLU A 362 -10.84 12.67 -31.17
N LEU A 363 -10.78 13.12 -29.91
CA LEU A 363 -11.10 12.27 -28.76
C LEU A 363 -12.55 11.77 -28.84
N ARG A 364 -13.52 12.67 -29.10
CA ARG A 364 -14.96 12.32 -29.21
C ARG A 364 -15.30 11.38 -30.36
N ARG A 365 -14.45 11.28 -31.38
CA ARG A 365 -14.67 10.37 -32.51
C ARG A 365 -14.45 8.90 -32.16
N VAL A 366 -13.71 8.62 -31.08
CA VAL A 366 -13.45 7.24 -30.65
C VAL A 366 -14.74 6.66 -30.03
N PRO A 367 -15.26 5.52 -30.51
CA PRO A 367 -16.43 4.91 -29.91
C PRO A 367 -16.09 4.25 -28.56
N ASN A 368 -17.07 4.11 -27.66
CA ASN A 368 -16.98 3.33 -26.41
C ASN A 368 -15.82 3.71 -25.48
N GLN A 369 -15.54 5.01 -25.35
CA GLN A 369 -14.48 5.53 -24.50
C GLN A 369 -14.78 5.26 -23.02
N THR A 370 -13.81 4.69 -22.32
CA THR A 370 -13.83 4.55 -20.86
C THR A 370 -13.03 5.67 -20.21
N TYR A 371 -13.33 5.98 -18.94
CA TYR A 371 -12.52 6.93 -18.16
C TYR A 371 -11.03 6.59 -18.18
N LEU A 372 -10.72 5.30 -18.08
CA LEU A 372 -9.34 4.80 -18.13
C LEU A 372 -8.69 5.06 -19.49
N TRP A 373 -9.40 4.81 -20.59
CA TRP A 373 -8.89 5.13 -21.93
C TRP A 373 -8.60 6.62 -22.10
N VAL A 374 -9.51 7.50 -21.65
CA VAL A 374 -9.33 8.96 -21.73
C VAL A 374 -8.11 9.37 -20.92
N TYR A 375 -7.99 8.87 -19.69
CA TYR A 375 -6.85 9.13 -18.82
C TYR A 375 -5.52 8.73 -19.50
N LEU A 376 -5.41 7.47 -19.95
CA LEU A 376 -4.20 6.96 -20.61
C LEU A 376 -3.83 7.76 -21.86
N THR A 377 -4.84 8.09 -22.66
CA THR A 377 -4.67 8.80 -23.93
C THR A 377 -4.21 10.23 -23.72
N LEU A 378 -4.84 10.95 -22.78
CA LEU A 378 -4.47 12.34 -22.50
C LEU A 378 -3.09 12.44 -21.84
N GLU A 379 -2.74 11.52 -20.95
CA GLU A 379 -1.39 11.45 -20.39
C GLU A 379 -0.34 11.12 -21.45
N LEU A 380 -0.64 10.23 -22.41
CA LEU A 380 0.25 9.97 -23.56
C LEU A 380 0.52 11.24 -24.37
N ILE A 381 -0.44 12.15 -24.46
CA ILE A 381 -0.32 13.44 -25.14
C ILE A 381 0.47 14.43 -24.26
N GLU A 382 0.13 14.55 -22.97
CA GLU A 382 0.82 15.44 -22.01
C GLU A 382 2.31 15.10 -21.86
N SER A 383 2.69 13.82 -22.01
CA SER A 383 4.08 13.35 -21.89
C SER A 383 5.01 13.76 -23.04
N ASP A 384 4.50 14.27 -24.17
CA ASP A 384 5.32 14.71 -25.31
C ASP A 384 5.71 16.20 -25.17
N MET A 385 6.97 16.45 -24.82
CA MET A 385 7.51 17.74 -24.36
C MET A 385 7.52 18.90 -25.39
N SER A 386 7.02 18.70 -26.62
CA SER A 386 6.94 19.78 -27.62
C SER A 386 5.65 19.73 -28.42
N ILE A 387 4.51 19.98 -27.79
CA ILE A 387 3.23 19.96 -28.49
C ILE A 387 3.10 21.20 -29.40
N ASP A 388 3.36 21.04 -30.69
CA ASP A 388 2.90 21.97 -31.73
C ASP A 388 1.67 21.41 -32.44
N LYS A 389 0.96 22.24 -33.21
CA LYS A 389 -0.24 21.84 -33.96
C LYS A 389 -0.04 20.62 -34.87
N THR A 390 1.19 20.38 -35.33
CA THR A 390 1.55 19.24 -36.18
C THR A 390 1.62 17.96 -35.36
N LYS A 391 2.27 18.02 -34.19
CA LYS A 391 2.35 16.91 -33.24
C LYS A 391 1.02 16.59 -32.57
N ILE A 392 0.15 17.59 -32.34
CA ILE A 392 -1.24 17.31 -31.93
C ILE A 392 -1.92 16.49 -33.02
N ARG A 393 -1.81 16.90 -34.29
CA ARG A 393 -2.39 16.14 -35.42
C ARG A 393 -1.81 14.73 -35.51
N GLU A 394 -0.51 14.55 -35.34
CA GLU A 394 0.12 13.23 -35.37
C GLU A 394 -0.32 12.35 -34.18
N ALA A 395 -0.37 12.92 -32.97
CA ALA A 395 -0.84 12.24 -31.77
C ALA A 395 -2.33 11.87 -31.88
N THR A 396 -3.15 12.78 -32.42
CA THR A 396 -4.59 12.55 -32.60
C THR A 396 -4.92 11.61 -33.77
N SER A 397 -4.08 11.58 -34.82
CA SER A 397 -4.28 10.66 -35.97
C SER A 397 -3.96 9.21 -35.65
N SER A 398 -3.21 8.97 -34.57
CA SER A 398 -2.76 7.66 -34.10
C SER A 398 -3.40 7.27 -32.76
N LEU A 399 -4.50 7.92 -32.37
CA LEU A 399 -5.13 7.67 -31.07
C LEU A 399 -5.45 6.18 -30.89
N PRO A 400 -5.18 5.62 -29.71
CA PRO A 400 -5.61 4.27 -29.42
C PRO A 400 -7.13 4.17 -29.57
N ARG A 401 -7.66 3.15 -30.23
CA ARG A 401 -9.12 3.00 -30.36
C ARG A 401 -9.73 2.28 -29.17
N THR A 402 -8.91 1.52 -28.47
CA THR A 402 -9.27 0.72 -27.30
C THR A 402 -8.28 0.94 -26.16
N VAL A 403 -8.64 0.48 -24.97
CA VAL A 403 -7.71 0.44 -23.82
C VAL A 403 -6.50 -0.45 -24.15
N ASP A 404 -6.71 -1.56 -24.87
CA ASP A 404 -5.63 -2.47 -25.30
C ASP A 404 -4.64 -1.77 -26.22
N ASP A 405 -5.11 -0.97 -27.19
CA ASP A 405 -4.23 -0.17 -28.04
C ASP A 405 -3.42 0.85 -27.23
N ALA A 406 -4.04 1.42 -26.18
CA ALA A 406 -3.39 2.42 -25.34
C ALA A 406 -2.27 1.79 -24.54
N TYR A 407 -2.53 0.61 -23.97
CA TYR A 407 -1.54 -0.23 -23.31
C TYR A 407 -0.39 -0.63 -24.20
N GLU A 408 -0.69 -1.16 -25.39
CA GLU A 408 0.33 -1.52 -26.38
C GLU A 408 1.23 -0.33 -26.70
N ARG A 409 0.64 0.84 -26.91
CA ARG A 409 1.39 2.07 -27.23
C ARG A 409 2.24 2.57 -26.06
N ILE A 410 1.78 2.43 -24.83
CA ILE A 410 2.56 2.79 -23.63
C ILE A 410 3.79 1.89 -23.52
N LEU A 411 3.61 0.58 -23.65
CA LEU A 411 4.69 -0.39 -23.53
C LEU A 411 5.63 -0.37 -24.74
N ALA A 412 5.16 -0.01 -25.94
CA ALA A 412 5.98 0.18 -27.11
C ALA A 412 6.99 1.36 -26.98
N LYS A 413 6.74 2.31 -26.06
CA LYS A 413 7.68 3.40 -25.75
C LYS A 413 8.79 2.99 -24.77
N SER A 414 8.81 1.72 -24.32
CA SER A 414 9.80 1.23 -23.37
C SER A 414 11.23 1.44 -23.87
N SER A 415 12.09 1.95 -22.99
CA SER A 415 13.53 2.09 -23.26
C SER A 415 14.26 0.74 -23.36
N ASN A 416 13.74 -0.30 -22.70
CA ASN A 416 14.26 -1.67 -22.76
C ASN A 416 13.10 -2.67 -22.67
N PRO A 417 12.52 -3.08 -23.82
CA PRO A 417 11.36 -3.98 -23.85
C PRO A 417 11.59 -5.33 -23.15
N GLU A 418 12.79 -5.91 -23.24
CA GLU A 418 13.09 -7.21 -22.60
C GLU A 418 13.07 -7.09 -21.07
N GLU A 419 13.64 -6.02 -20.53
CA GLU A 419 13.67 -5.78 -19.09
C GLU A 419 12.32 -5.33 -18.54
N ALA A 420 11.57 -4.53 -19.31
CA ALA A 420 10.16 -4.24 -19.02
C ALA A 420 9.32 -5.53 -19.00
N LYS A 421 9.55 -6.46 -19.93
CA LYS A 421 8.85 -7.76 -19.95
C LYS A 421 9.19 -8.60 -18.73
N LYS A 422 10.47 -8.67 -18.33
CA LYS A 422 10.90 -9.35 -17.09
C LYS A 422 10.22 -8.72 -15.86
N LEU A 423 10.20 -7.38 -15.76
CA LEU A 423 9.52 -6.65 -14.69
C LEU A 423 8.04 -7.01 -14.62
N LEU A 424 7.34 -7.01 -15.76
CA LEU A 424 5.91 -7.33 -15.80
C LEU A 424 5.62 -8.80 -15.46
N HIS A 425 6.47 -9.75 -15.89
CA HIS A 425 6.40 -11.15 -15.45
C HIS A 425 6.48 -11.26 -13.92
N ILE A 426 7.40 -10.51 -13.30
CA ILE A 426 7.56 -10.50 -11.83
C ILE A 426 6.29 -9.94 -11.18
N ILE A 427 5.78 -8.78 -11.62
CA ILE A 427 4.57 -8.17 -11.04
C ILE A 427 3.37 -9.11 -11.12
N VAL A 428 3.15 -9.73 -12.29
CA VAL A 428 1.98 -10.57 -12.52
C VAL A 428 2.00 -11.86 -11.70
N ALA A 429 3.17 -12.47 -11.52
CA ALA A 429 3.32 -13.70 -10.75
C ALA A 429 3.51 -13.49 -9.25
N ALA A 430 3.85 -12.28 -8.80
CA ALA A 430 4.19 -12.06 -7.41
C ALA A 430 2.98 -12.31 -6.48
N ALA A 431 3.20 -13.02 -5.38
CA ALA A 431 2.17 -13.32 -4.38
C ALA A 431 1.70 -12.08 -3.60
N ARG A 432 2.55 -11.04 -3.57
CA ARG A 432 2.23 -9.70 -3.08
C ARG A 432 2.98 -8.66 -3.92
N PRO A 433 2.52 -7.40 -3.95
CA PRO A 433 3.31 -6.30 -4.53
C PRO A 433 4.71 -6.25 -3.92
N LEU A 434 5.72 -6.20 -4.79
CA LEU A 434 7.11 -6.04 -4.39
C LEU A 434 7.42 -4.57 -4.13
N THR A 435 8.29 -4.32 -3.15
CA THR A 435 8.86 -2.99 -2.94
C THR A 435 9.84 -2.62 -4.05
N LEU A 436 10.19 -1.33 -4.15
CA LEU A 436 11.20 -0.84 -5.09
C LEU A 436 12.55 -1.55 -4.88
N ALA A 437 13.01 -1.69 -3.63
CA ALA A 437 14.26 -2.38 -3.32
C ALA A 437 14.21 -3.88 -3.68
N GLU A 438 13.08 -4.55 -3.40
CA GLU A 438 12.88 -5.95 -3.77
C GLU A 438 12.88 -6.15 -5.29
N MET A 439 12.21 -5.27 -6.04
CA MET A 439 12.15 -5.36 -7.50
C MET A 439 13.50 -5.03 -8.14
N ASP A 440 14.24 -4.04 -7.63
CA ASP A 440 15.56 -3.70 -8.16
C ASP A 440 16.52 -4.89 -8.04
N LEU A 441 16.55 -5.51 -6.84
CA LEU A 441 17.29 -6.74 -6.61
C LEU A 441 16.81 -7.88 -7.52
N ALA A 442 15.50 -8.11 -7.63
CA ALA A 442 14.93 -9.17 -8.47
C ALA A 442 15.28 -9.01 -9.96
N LEU A 443 15.32 -7.78 -10.47
CA LEU A 443 15.73 -7.48 -11.84
C LEU A 443 17.23 -7.69 -12.04
N ALA A 444 18.05 -7.25 -11.08
CA ALA A 444 19.51 -7.36 -11.15
C ALA A 444 20.03 -8.79 -10.96
N LEU A 445 19.32 -9.64 -10.22
CA LEU A 445 19.74 -11.00 -9.91
C LEU A 445 19.96 -11.88 -11.17
N ARG A 446 21.08 -12.60 -11.15
CA ARG A 446 21.51 -13.55 -12.18
C ARG A 446 22.02 -14.83 -11.51
N GLN A 447 22.01 -15.93 -12.27
CA GLN A 447 22.49 -17.24 -11.80
C GLN A 447 23.95 -17.23 -11.31
N SER A 448 24.79 -16.30 -11.77
CA SER A 448 26.20 -16.20 -11.35
C SER A 448 26.41 -15.55 -9.98
N HIS A 449 25.44 -14.78 -9.48
CA HIS A 449 25.59 -14.07 -8.21
C HIS A 449 25.56 -15.04 -7.03
N ARG A 450 26.38 -14.77 -6.02
CA ARG A 450 26.55 -15.61 -4.81
C ARG A 450 26.37 -14.81 -3.53
N SER A 451 26.31 -13.49 -3.61
CA SER A 451 26.19 -12.58 -2.47
C SER A 451 25.52 -11.26 -2.89
N TYR A 452 25.05 -10.48 -1.92
CA TYR A 452 24.54 -9.13 -2.17
C TYR A 452 25.62 -8.21 -2.74
N ARG A 453 26.89 -8.47 -2.41
CA ARG A 453 28.05 -7.71 -2.92
C ARG A 453 28.30 -7.93 -4.41
N ASP A 454 27.76 -8.99 -5.00
CA ASP A 454 27.88 -9.26 -6.44
C ASP A 454 26.84 -8.48 -7.25
N VAL A 455 25.87 -7.83 -6.59
CA VAL A 455 24.81 -7.07 -7.22
C VAL A 455 25.16 -5.58 -7.18
N ASP A 456 25.09 -4.92 -8.34
CA ASP A 456 25.36 -3.49 -8.43
C ASP A 456 24.33 -2.68 -7.63
N ASP A 457 24.82 -1.80 -6.75
CA ASP A 457 23.97 -0.91 -5.97
C ASP A 457 23.48 0.28 -6.82
N ARG A 458 22.17 0.50 -6.82
CA ARG A 458 21.51 1.61 -7.52
C ARG A 458 20.68 2.40 -6.50
N PRO A 459 20.79 3.73 -6.46
CA PRO A 459 19.93 4.56 -5.61
C PRO A 459 18.44 4.36 -5.94
N GLN A 460 17.61 4.16 -4.91
CA GLN A 460 16.19 3.85 -5.05
C GLN A 460 15.40 4.94 -5.81
N GLU A 461 15.77 6.22 -5.67
CA GLU A 461 15.15 7.33 -6.40
C GLU A 461 15.42 7.24 -7.91
N ARG A 462 16.58 6.70 -8.30
CA ARG A 462 16.92 6.45 -9.71
C ARG A 462 16.13 5.26 -10.24
N PHE A 463 15.91 4.24 -9.40
CA PHE A 463 15.14 3.07 -9.78
C PHE A 463 13.65 3.41 -10.04
N GLY A 464 13.04 4.28 -9.23
CA GLY A 464 11.67 4.75 -9.49
C GLY A 464 11.49 5.44 -10.85
N ARG A 465 12.47 6.27 -11.26
CA ARG A 465 12.48 6.86 -12.62
C ARG A 465 12.70 5.81 -13.69
N TYR A 466 13.60 4.87 -13.43
CA TYR A 466 13.89 3.78 -14.35
C TYR A 466 12.67 2.90 -14.63
N ILE A 467 11.85 2.57 -13.63
CA ILE A 467 10.57 1.85 -13.85
C ILE A 467 9.64 2.65 -14.77
N ARG A 468 9.58 3.97 -14.59
CA ARG A 468 8.80 4.86 -15.46
C ARG A 468 9.34 4.85 -16.90
N ASP A 469 10.66 4.78 -17.07
CA ASP A 469 11.29 4.67 -18.40
C ASP A 469 11.09 3.28 -19.05
N LEU A 470 10.82 2.23 -18.25
CA LEU A 470 10.55 0.88 -18.73
C LEU A 470 9.08 0.66 -19.11
N CYS A 471 8.16 1.07 -18.25
CA CYS A 471 6.74 0.71 -18.37
C CYS A 471 5.79 1.91 -18.46
N GLY A 472 6.30 3.14 -18.35
CA GLY A 472 5.48 4.35 -18.37
C GLY A 472 4.40 4.32 -17.30
N LEU A 473 3.17 4.66 -17.72
CA LEU A 473 1.99 4.69 -16.86
C LEU A 473 1.35 3.32 -16.65
N PHE A 474 1.88 2.28 -17.28
CA PHE A 474 1.37 0.92 -17.14
C PHE A 474 1.56 0.39 -15.71
N VAL A 475 2.54 0.94 -15.01
CA VAL A 475 2.92 0.60 -13.64
C VAL A 475 2.84 1.85 -12.77
N THR A 476 2.30 1.69 -11.56
CA THR A 476 2.23 2.74 -10.54
C THR A 476 3.07 2.35 -9.33
N ILE A 477 3.59 3.36 -8.63
CA ILE A 477 4.36 3.18 -7.40
C ILE A 477 3.59 3.87 -6.28
N THR A 478 3.20 3.11 -5.27
CA THR A 478 2.46 3.60 -4.08
C THR A 478 3.10 2.98 -2.85
N ASP A 479 3.45 3.80 -1.85
CA ASP A 479 4.18 3.38 -0.64
C ASP A 479 5.43 2.53 -0.92
N SER A 480 6.21 2.93 -1.91
CA SER A 480 7.39 2.19 -2.37
C SER A 480 7.09 0.78 -2.87
N LYS A 481 5.82 0.41 -3.13
CA LYS A 481 5.40 -0.84 -3.75
C LYS A 481 4.94 -0.61 -5.17
N ILE A 482 5.12 -1.62 -6.00
CA ILE A 482 4.88 -1.56 -7.44
C ILE A 482 3.59 -2.30 -7.79
N TYR A 483 2.71 -1.62 -8.51
CA TYR A 483 1.41 -2.13 -8.93
C TYR A 483 1.24 -1.96 -10.43
N LEU A 484 0.40 -2.81 -11.04
CA LEU A 484 -0.16 -2.49 -12.34
C LEU A 484 -1.14 -1.31 -12.17
N LEU A 485 -1.27 -0.49 -13.20
CA LEU A 485 -2.18 0.66 -13.15
C LEU A 485 -3.61 0.27 -12.79
N HIS A 486 -4.08 -0.87 -13.30
CA HIS A 486 -5.44 -1.36 -13.09
C HIS A 486 -5.52 -2.86 -13.42
N GLN A 487 -6.55 -3.57 -12.94
CA GLN A 487 -6.77 -4.99 -13.23
C GLN A 487 -6.89 -5.29 -14.74
N THR A 488 -7.43 -4.36 -15.52
CA THR A 488 -7.47 -4.50 -16.99
C THR A 488 -6.08 -4.58 -17.63
N ALA A 489 -5.05 -4.04 -16.99
CA ALA A 489 -3.66 -4.17 -17.44
C ALA A 489 -3.15 -5.61 -17.24
N LYS A 490 -3.55 -6.28 -16.16
CA LYS A 490 -3.26 -7.71 -15.94
C LYS A 490 -3.98 -8.57 -16.98
N GLU A 491 -5.27 -8.31 -17.20
CA GLU A 491 -6.09 -9.01 -18.20
C GLU A 491 -5.58 -8.81 -19.64
N PHE A 492 -4.96 -7.66 -19.92
CA PHE A 492 -4.31 -7.39 -21.20
C PHE A 492 -3.04 -8.23 -21.39
N LEU A 493 -2.22 -8.38 -20.35
CA LEU A 493 -0.94 -9.10 -20.44
C LEU A 493 -1.07 -10.62 -20.39
N VAL A 494 -2.06 -11.13 -19.65
CA VAL A 494 -2.21 -12.56 -19.33
C VAL A 494 -3.29 -13.18 -20.21
N PRO A 495 -3.01 -14.29 -20.93
CA PRO A 495 -4.01 -15.01 -21.70
C PRO A 495 -5.18 -15.47 -20.82
N LYS A 496 -6.40 -15.45 -21.37
CA LYS A 496 -7.57 -16.07 -20.74
C LYS A 496 -7.56 -17.58 -20.98
N ASP A 497 -8.05 -18.34 -20.00
CA ASP A 497 -8.11 -19.81 -20.06
C ASP A 497 -9.05 -20.35 -21.16
N ASP A 498 -10.02 -19.55 -21.60
CA ASP A 498 -10.92 -19.86 -22.71
C ASP A 498 -10.78 -18.79 -23.81
N PRO A 499 -9.90 -19.00 -24.80
CA PRO A 499 -9.75 -18.05 -25.90
C PRO A 499 -11.03 -18.07 -26.75
N ASP A 500 -11.67 -16.90 -26.91
CA ASP A 500 -12.78 -16.76 -27.86
C ASP A 500 -12.31 -17.23 -29.25
N PRO A 501 -12.91 -18.29 -29.83
CA PRO A 501 -12.52 -18.81 -31.13
C PRO A 501 -12.78 -17.80 -32.28
N ARG A 502 -13.43 -16.66 -32.00
CA ARG A 502 -13.62 -15.54 -32.93
C ARG A 502 -12.63 -14.38 -32.71
N GLY A 503 -11.59 -14.59 -31.90
CA GLY A 503 -10.56 -13.58 -31.66
C GLY A 503 -9.93 -13.09 -32.96
N ASP A 504 -9.91 -11.77 -33.12
CA ASP A 504 -9.43 -11.01 -34.26
C ASP A 504 -8.01 -11.47 -34.64
N GLN A 505 -7.88 -12.25 -35.73
CA GLN A 505 -6.59 -12.77 -36.21
C GLN A 505 -5.71 -11.67 -36.84
N ASP A 506 -6.20 -10.42 -36.89
CA ASP A 506 -5.63 -9.35 -37.72
C ASP A 506 -4.86 -8.27 -36.93
N ASN A 507 -4.85 -8.29 -35.58
CA ASN A 507 -4.05 -7.36 -34.78
C ASN A 507 -2.87 -8.08 -34.07
N GLN A 508 -1.67 -7.97 -34.66
CA GLN A 508 -0.41 -8.38 -34.03
C GLN A 508 -0.03 -7.42 -32.89
N PHE A 509 -0.64 -7.58 -31.73
CA PHE A 509 -0.14 -6.97 -30.49
C PHE A 509 1.13 -7.72 -30.03
N ILE A 510 2.16 -6.97 -29.61
CA ILE A 510 3.42 -7.52 -29.08
C ILE A 510 3.25 -7.88 -27.60
N TRP A 511 2.49 -7.06 -26.87
CA TRP A 511 2.35 -7.19 -25.41
C TRP A 511 1.09 -7.91 -24.97
N LYS A 512 0.00 -7.81 -25.74
CA LYS A 512 -1.26 -8.47 -25.39
C LYS A 512 -1.09 -9.98 -25.30
N SER A 513 -1.55 -10.58 -24.20
CA SER A 513 -1.43 -12.01 -23.92
C SER A 513 0.02 -12.55 -24.00
N SER A 514 1.01 -11.68 -23.82
CA SER A 514 2.43 -12.04 -23.99
C SER A 514 3.06 -12.69 -22.76
N LEU A 515 2.38 -12.68 -21.61
CA LEU A 515 2.90 -13.21 -20.35
C LEU A 515 2.17 -14.49 -19.94
N GLN A 516 2.79 -15.63 -20.22
CA GLN A 516 2.25 -16.93 -19.82
C GLN A 516 2.44 -17.13 -18.30
N PRO A 517 1.38 -17.45 -17.53
CA PRO A 517 1.50 -17.61 -16.08
C PRO A 517 2.60 -18.60 -15.64
N PRO A 518 2.74 -19.81 -16.23
CA PRO A 518 3.81 -20.72 -15.85
C PRO A 518 5.22 -20.13 -16.09
N GLU A 519 5.39 -19.35 -17.15
CA GLU A 519 6.66 -18.66 -17.43
C GLU A 519 6.95 -17.56 -16.39
N SER A 520 5.94 -16.76 -16.03
CA SER A 520 6.06 -15.74 -14.99
C SER A 520 6.48 -16.36 -13.64
N HIS A 521 5.83 -17.45 -13.24
CA HIS A 521 6.21 -18.21 -12.04
C HIS A 521 7.62 -18.83 -12.16
N ARG A 522 8.01 -19.31 -13.35
CA ARG A 522 9.36 -19.83 -13.62
C ARG A 522 10.44 -18.78 -13.38
N ILE A 523 10.25 -17.58 -13.91
CA ILE A 523 11.19 -16.45 -13.74
C ILE A 523 11.34 -16.12 -12.26
N LEU A 524 10.22 -15.93 -11.55
CA LEU A 524 10.25 -15.54 -10.15
C LEU A 524 10.78 -16.66 -9.23
N CYS A 525 10.47 -17.92 -9.53
CA CYS A 525 11.06 -19.09 -8.88
C CYS A 525 12.59 -19.09 -8.98
N GLN A 526 13.13 -18.90 -10.19
CA GLN A 526 14.58 -18.86 -10.42
C GLN A 526 15.25 -17.73 -9.63
N ILE A 527 14.65 -16.54 -9.62
CA ILE A 527 15.15 -15.39 -8.84
C ILE A 527 15.17 -15.74 -7.35
N CYS A 528 14.09 -16.33 -6.81
CA CYS A 528 14.03 -16.74 -5.41
C CYS A 528 15.10 -17.80 -5.09
N ILE A 529 15.29 -18.80 -5.96
CA ILE A 529 16.31 -19.85 -5.76
C ILE A 529 17.72 -19.25 -5.80
N TRP A 530 18.03 -18.38 -6.75
CA TRP A 530 19.35 -17.73 -6.83
C TRP A 530 19.63 -16.90 -5.58
N HIS A 531 18.63 -16.16 -5.11
CA HIS A 531 18.71 -15.39 -3.89
C HIS A 531 18.99 -16.29 -2.68
N LEU A 532 18.17 -17.33 -2.46
CA LEU A 532 18.33 -18.25 -1.33
C LEU A 532 19.68 -19.00 -1.35
N LEU A 533 20.34 -19.11 -2.51
CA LEU A 533 21.68 -19.70 -2.64
C LEU A 533 22.83 -18.75 -2.24
N PHE A 534 22.54 -17.54 -1.79
CA PHE A 534 23.56 -16.60 -1.32
C PHE A 534 24.39 -17.17 -0.15
N THR A 535 25.63 -16.73 -0.06
CA THR A 535 26.62 -17.23 0.91
C THR A 535 26.39 -16.70 2.31
N GLU A 536 25.77 -15.52 2.43
CA GLU A 536 25.44 -14.83 3.67
C GLU A 536 24.53 -15.69 4.55
N PHE A 537 23.57 -16.40 3.94
CA PHE A 537 22.67 -17.30 4.66
C PHE A 537 23.37 -18.56 5.22
N GLU A 538 24.58 -18.88 4.75
CA GLU A 538 25.41 -19.94 5.34
C GLU A 538 26.40 -19.40 6.36
N THR A 539 27.01 -18.25 6.07
CA THR A 539 28.13 -17.68 6.83
C THR A 539 27.69 -16.81 8.00
N HIS A 540 26.52 -16.18 7.87
CA HIS A 540 25.89 -15.31 8.87
C HIS A 540 24.41 -15.70 9.02
N PRO A 541 24.11 -16.94 9.45
CA PRO A 541 22.74 -17.42 9.56
C PRO A 541 21.97 -16.68 10.66
N LEU A 542 20.63 -16.80 10.62
CA LEU A 542 19.77 -16.27 11.67
C LEU A 542 20.05 -16.98 13.01
N ASP A 543 20.73 -16.29 13.93
CA ASP A 543 21.29 -16.82 15.19
C ASP A 543 20.21 -17.32 16.18
N GLU A 544 20.48 -18.47 16.80
CA GLU A 544 19.67 -19.08 17.85
C GLU A 544 19.85 -18.38 19.22
N ASN A 545 21.02 -17.79 19.51
CA ASN A 545 21.54 -17.65 20.88
C ASN A 545 21.37 -16.28 21.59
N LEU A 546 20.55 -15.36 21.09
CA LEU A 546 20.32 -14.06 21.77
C LEU A 546 19.01 -14.02 22.57
N ASN A 547 19.01 -13.28 23.69
CA ASN A 547 17.93 -13.14 24.69
C ASN A 547 16.67 -12.39 24.20
N GLU A 548 16.42 -12.35 22.89
CA GLU A 548 15.34 -11.59 22.24
C GLU A 548 14.27 -12.53 21.67
N SER A 549 13.01 -12.09 21.60
CA SER A 549 11.91 -12.85 20.97
C SER A 549 12.20 -13.15 19.50
N LEU A 550 11.85 -14.35 19.02
CA LEU A 550 12.09 -14.81 17.64
C LEU A 550 11.59 -13.80 16.59
N ASP A 551 10.44 -13.18 16.82
CA ASP A 551 9.85 -12.18 15.92
C ASP A 551 10.72 -10.92 15.77
N GLY A 552 11.36 -10.49 16.86
CA GLY A 552 12.30 -9.36 16.87
C GLY A 552 13.56 -9.67 16.06
N LYS A 553 14.12 -10.87 16.26
CA LYS A 553 15.30 -11.36 15.52
C LYS A 553 15.05 -11.46 14.01
N VAL A 554 13.94 -12.09 13.64
CA VAL A 554 13.53 -12.22 12.23
C VAL A 554 13.36 -10.82 11.63
N SER A 555 12.71 -9.90 12.34
CA SER A 555 12.51 -8.53 11.88
C SER A 555 13.82 -7.78 11.63
N HIS A 556 14.81 -7.87 12.53
CA HIS A 556 16.13 -7.26 12.31
C HIS A 556 16.85 -7.89 11.12
N TYR A 557 16.89 -9.23 11.05
CA TYR A 557 17.58 -9.94 9.98
C TYR A 557 16.98 -9.63 8.61
N LEU A 558 15.66 -9.50 8.51
CA LEU A 558 14.97 -9.14 7.26
C LEU A 558 15.25 -7.70 6.81
N ARG A 559 15.56 -6.76 7.71
CA ARG A 559 15.94 -5.39 7.34
C ARG A 559 17.28 -5.35 6.60
N ASP A 560 18.22 -6.20 7.01
CA ASP A 560 19.55 -6.27 6.41
C ASP A 560 19.58 -7.08 5.10
N HIS A 561 18.53 -7.90 4.86
CA HIS A 561 18.48 -8.85 3.75
C HIS A 561 17.22 -8.60 2.89
N VAL A 562 17.30 -7.59 2.02
CA VAL A 562 16.24 -7.26 1.05
C VAL A 562 15.83 -8.51 0.27
N PHE A 563 14.52 -8.66 0.03
CA PHE A 563 13.90 -9.77 -0.72
C PHE A 563 13.95 -11.15 -0.03
N LEU A 564 14.58 -11.29 1.14
CA LEU A 564 14.62 -12.56 1.87
C LEU A 564 13.24 -13.00 2.36
N ASP A 565 12.45 -12.07 2.90
CA ASP A 565 11.07 -12.33 3.34
C ASP A 565 10.25 -12.94 2.21
N TYR A 566 10.30 -12.31 1.03
CA TYR A 566 9.55 -12.75 -0.14
C TYR A 566 10.05 -14.10 -0.65
N SER A 567 11.36 -14.23 -0.89
CA SER A 567 11.94 -15.44 -1.48
C SER A 567 11.78 -16.66 -0.57
N ALA A 568 12.01 -16.54 0.74
CA ALA A 568 11.84 -17.64 1.69
C ALA A 568 10.39 -18.14 1.75
N LYS A 569 9.41 -17.23 1.64
CA LYS A 569 7.98 -17.57 1.74
C LYS A 569 7.38 -18.15 0.46
N ASN A 570 7.86 -17.71 -0.71
CA ASN A 570 7.14 -17.93 -1.97
C ASN A 570 7.85 -18.85 -2.98
N TRP A 571 9.14 -19.16 -2.80
CA TRP A 571 9.91 -19.92 -3.81
C TRP A 571 9.26 -21.27 -4.17
N ALA A 572 8.77 -22.02 -3.18
CA ALA A 572 8.18 -23.35 -3.40
C ALA A 572 6.82 -23.27 -4.12
N ALA A 573 6.01 -22.24 -3.83
CA ALA A 573 4.75 -22.00 -4.53
C ALA A 573 5.01 -21.63 -5.99
N HIS A 574 5.97 -20.74 -6.27
CA HIS A 574 6.37 -20.43 -7.63
C HIS A 574 6.94 -21.64 -8.36
N PHE A 575 7.73 -22.49 -7.67
CA PHE A 575 8.24 -23.72 -8.24
C PHE A 575 7.11 -24.62 -8.75
N ARG A 576 6.10 -24.89 -7.92
CA ARG A 576 4.95 -25.73 -8.30
C ARG A 576 4.13 -25.13 -9.46
N ALA A 577 3.91 -23.81 -9.45
CA ALA A 577 3.16 -23.12 -10.50
C ALA A 577 3.95 -22.91 -11.82
N SER A 578 5.28 -23.11 -11.81
CA SER A 578 6.14 -22.81 -12.95
C SER A 578 6.17 -23.86 -14.05
N GLY A 579 5.73 -25.09 -13.76
CA GLY A 579 5.92 -26.23 -14.66
C GLY A 579 7.39 -26.63 -14.90
N ILE A 580 8.34 -26.08 -14.13
CA ILE A 580 9.74 -26.52 -14.17
C ILE A 580 9.81 -27.98 -13.74
N LYS A 581 10.47 -28.81 -14.56
CA LYS A 581 10.82 -30.17 -14.15
C LYS A 581 11.88 -30.09 -13.04
N GLU A 582 11.63 -30.75 -11.91
CA GLU A 582 12.56 -30.77 -10.76
C GLU A 582 14.00 -31.11 -11.17
N ASP A 583 14.19 -32.05 -12.10
CA ASP A 583 15.50 -32.45 -12.61
C ASP A 583 16.34 -31.29 -13.16
N ALA A 584 15.71 -30.25 -13.70
CA ALA A 584 16.41 -29.08 -14.25
C ALA A 584 17.01 -28.16 -13.17
N VAL A 585 16.47 -28.19 -11.95
CA VAL A 585 16.89 -27.35 -10.82
C VAL A 585 17.32 -28.18 -9.61
N ILE A 586 17.47 -29.50 -9.78
CA ILE A 586 17.64 -30.46 -8.69
C ILE A 586 18.82 -30.14 -7.80
N GLU A 587 19.95 -29.71 -8.37
CA GLU A 587 21.14 -29.38 -7.58
C GLU A 587 20.95 -28.13 -6.72
N SER A 588 20.23 -27.14 -7.24
CA SER A 588 19.82 -25.97 -6.44
C SER A 588 18.87 -26.37 -5.32
N LEU A 589 17.86 -27.20 -5.63
CA LEU A 589 16.90 -27.70 -4.66
C LEU A 589 17.58 -28.50 -3.54
N ARG A 590 18.53 -29.38 -3.87
CA ARG A 590 19.32 -30.14 -2.89
C ARG A 590 20.05 -29.22 -1.92
N ARG A 591 20.65 -28.13 -2.43
CA ARG A 591 21.40 -27.17 -1.61
C ARG A 591 20.52 -26.31 -0.71
N ILE A 592 19.34 -25.89 -1.16
CA ILE A 592 18.43 -25.07 -0.34
C ILE A 592 17.60 -25.92 0.64
N CYS A 593 17.37 -27.19 0.35
CA CYS A 593 16.56 -28.10 1.20
C CYS A 593 17.41 -28.93 2.18
N ASP A 594 18.73 -28.83 2.14
CA ASP A 594 19.61 -29.55 3.06
C ASP A 594 19.42 -29.05 4.50
N ALA A 595 18.67 -29.78 5.30
CA ALA A 595 18.32 -29.42 6.68
C ALA A 595 19.54 -29.29 7.61
N SER A 596 20.68 -29.88 7.22
CA SER A 596 21.95 -29.74 7.94
C SER A 596 22.67 -28.41 7.65
N SER A 597 22.28 -27.70 6.59
CA SER A 597 22.88 -26.42 6.22
C SER A 597 22.27 -25.24 6.98
N SER A 598 23.10 -24.26 7.32
CA SER A 598 22.65 -23.06 8.03
C SER A 598 21.75 -22.19 7.14
N ARG A 599 21.98 -22.26 5.82
CA ARG A 599 21.12 -21.62 4.81
C ARG A 599 19.70 -22.14 4.86
N CYS A 600 19.54 -23.47 4.88
CA CYS A 600 18.22 -24.08 4.92
C CYS A 600 17.46 -23.65 6.17
N GLN A 601 18.13 -23.72 7.32
CA GLN A 601 17.56 -23.29 8.59
C GLN A 601 17.17 -21.82 8.59
N THR A 602 17.98 -20.94 7.99
CA THR A 602 17.71 -19.49 7.92
C THR A 602 16.40 -19.20 7.18
N TRP A 603 16.27 -19.65 5.93
CA TRP A 603 15.04 -19.35 5.17
C TRP A 603 13.84 -20.12 5.74
N PHE A 604 14.03 -21.34 6.25
CA PHE A 604 12.95 -22.14 6.80
C PHE A 604 12.40 -21.53 8.09
N ARG A 605 13.25 -20.92 8.94
CA ARG A 605 12.80 -20.12 10.10
C ARG A 605 11.96 -18.92 9.70
N ILE A 606 12.38 -18.20 8.66
CA ILE A 606 11.65 -17.02 8.15
C ILE A 606 10.30 -17.44 7.56
N TYR A 607 10.27 -18.52 6.79
CA TYR A 607 9.04 -19.14 6.32
C TYR A 607 8.13 -19.49 7.51
N TRP A 608 8.66 -20.22 8.49
CA TRP A 608 7.86 -20.71 9.61
C TRP A 608 7.36 -19.61 10.54
N ALA A 609 8.13 -18.53 10.72
CA ALA A 609 7.75 -17.38 11.53
C ALA A 609 6.42 -16.76 11.04
N SER A 610 6.14 -16.78 9.73
CA SER A 610 4.84 -16.32 9.20
C SER A 610 3.65 -17.21 9.54
N LEU A 611 3.87 -18.46 9.95
CA LEU A 611 2.80 -19.35 10.39
C LEU A 611 2.37 -19.04 11.82
N HIS A 612 3.16 -18.24 12.56
CA HIS A 612 2.94 -17.90 13.96
C HIS A 612 2.78 -19.12 14.88
N THR A 613 3.43 -20.23 14.53
CA THR A 613 3.47 -21.47 15.32
C THR A 613 4.89 -21.76 15.82
N GLY A 614 5.02 -22.68 16.78
CA GLY A 614 6.33 -23.08 17.30
C GLY A 614 7.23 -23.64 16.19
N PHE A 615 8.48 -23.17 16.11
CA PHE A 615 9.42 -23.68 15.11
C PHE A 615 9.68 -25.19 15.33
N PRO A 616 9.60 -26.03 14.28
CA PRO A 616 9.79 -27.46 14.42
C PRO A 616 11.27 -27.81 14.63
N GLN A 617 11.56 -28.53 15.71
CA GLN A 617 12.91 -28.98 16.03
C GLN A 617 13.22 -30.31 15.32
N ASN A 618 14.49 -30.54 15.00
CA ASN A 618 14.96 -31.78 14.35
C ASN A 618 14.25 -32.10 13.01
N PHE A 619 13.90 -31.07 12.24
CA PHE A 619 13.26 -31.24 10.93
C PHE A 619 14.28 -31.78 9.92
N THR A 620 13.98 -32.91 9.27
CA THR A 620 14.92 -33.56 8.32
C THR A 620 14.73 -33.06 6.88
N THR A 621 15.73 -33.25 6.02
CA THR A 621 15.63 -32.94 4.58
C THR A 621 14.46 -33.67 3.92
N LEU A 622 14.15 -34.90 4.35
CA LEU A 622 12.98 -35.65 3.88
C LEU A 622 11.67 -35.00 4.33
N MET A 623 11.58 -34.49 5.56
CA MET A 623 10.42 -33.73 6.03
C MET A 623 10.24 -32.41 5.27
N ILE A 624 11.32 -31.67 4.97
CA ILE A 624 11.27 -30.45 4.14
C ILE A 624 10.72 -30.78 2.75
N ALA A 625 11.30 -31.78 2.08
CA ALA A 625 10.83 -32.20 0.76
C ALA A 625 9.35 -32.61 0.77
N SER A 626 8.92 -33.28 1.85
CA SER A 626 7.54 -33.73 2.03
C SER A 626 6.58 -32.58 2.31
N TYR A 627 6.99 -31.62 3.13
CA TYR A 627 6.21 -30.43 3.46
C TYR A 627 6.04 -29.48 2.28
N PHE A 628 6.97 -29.45 1.32
CA PHE A 628 6.88 -28.57 0.14
C PHE A 628 6.49 -29.30 -1.16
N GLY A 629 6.31 -30.61 -1.13
CA GLY A 629 5.91 -31.42 -2.28
C GLY A 629 7.01 -31.59 -3.33
N LEU A 630 8.28 -31.74 -2.91
CA LEU A 630 9.45 -31.89 -3.78
C LEU A 630 9.76 -33.37 -4.04
N GLU A 631 9.18 -33.92 -5.10
CA GLU A 631 9.14 -35.36 -5.36
C GLU A 631 10.53 -35.98 -5.58
N GLN A 632 11.37 -35.35 -6.39
CA GLN A 632 12.70 -35.84 -6.72
C GLN A 632 13.64 -35.72 -5.51
N ILE A 633 13.50 -34.66 -4.70
CA ILE A 633 14.27 -34.56 -3.45
C ILE A 633 13.84 -35.67 -2.48
N ALA A 634 12.54 -35.93 -2.32
CA ALA A 634 12.06 -37.03 -1.50
C ALA A 634 12.58 -38.39 -2.01
N LYS A 635 12.53 -38.64 -3.33
CA LYS A 635 13.10 -39.87 -3.95
C LYS A 635 14.60 -40.01 -3.69
N LEU A 636 15.37 -38.92 -3.73
CA LEU A 636 16.81 -38.95 -3.47
C LEU A 636 17.09 -39.29 -2.00
N GLN A 637 16.33 -38.73 -1.06
CA GLN A 637 16.45 -39.04 0.36
C GLN A 637 16.07 -40.50 0.66
N LEU A 638 15.02 -41.03 0.02
CA LEU A 638 14.60 -42.43 0.15
C LEU A 638 15.59 -43.46 -0.44
N CYS A 639 16.59 -43.01 -1.21
CA CYS A 639 17.66 -43.86 -1.72
C CYS A 639 18.86 -43.99 -0.76
N ILE A 640 18.87 -43.27 0.37
CA ILE A 640 19.94 -43.36 1.38
C ILE A 640 19.74 -44.62 2.21
N GLU A 641 20.79 -45.43 2.39
CA GLU A 641 20.72 -46.78 2.98
C GLU A 641 20.12 -46.81 4.41
N ASP A 642 20.32 -45.75 5.19
CA ASP A 642 19.88 -45.63 6.59
C ASP A 642 18.86 -44.50 6.82
N VAL A 643 18.02 -44.20 5.82
CA VAL A 643 17.01 -43.14 5.96
C VAL A 643 15.92 -43.51 6.98
N GLU A 644 15.83 -42.73 8.07
CA GLU A 644 14.77 -42.87 9.07
C GLU A 644 13.46 -42.24 8.59
N VAL A 645 12.71 -42.94 7.74
CA VAL A 645 11.46 -42.45 7.13
C VAL A 645 10.38 -42.11 8.17
N ASP A 646 10.33 -42.88 9.26
CA ASP A 646 9.37 -42.71 10.35
C ASP A 646 9.87 -41.80 11.48
N SER A 647 11.02 -41.15 11.30
CA SER A 647 11.50 -40.10 12.21
C SER A 647 10.43 -39.02 12.37
N ARG A 648 10.38 -38.42 13.57
CA ARG A 648 9.40 -37.39 13.92
C ARG A 648 10.12 -36.13 14.35
N ASP A 649 9.57 -34.99 13.97
CA ASP A 649 10.08 -33.71 14.45
C ASP A 649 9.86 -33.58 15.97
N GLY A 650 10.71 -32.80 16.64
CA GLY A 650 10.71 -32.67 18.09
C GLY A 650 9.61 -31.78 18.66
N THR A 651 8.88 -31.04 17.84
CA THR A 651 7.87 -30.06 18.30
C THR A 651 6.46 -30.61 18.16
N TYR A 652 6.12 -31.10 16.97
CA TYR A 652 4.78 -31.59 16.61
C TYR A 652 4.68 -33.11 16.61
N TRP A 653 5.81 -33.83 16.72
CA TRP A 653 5.86 -35.28 16.66
C TRP A 653 5.32 -35.87 15.36
N ARG A 654 5.56 -35.18 14.23
CA ARG A 654 5.06 -35.57 12.91
C ARG A 654 6.17 -36.10 12.03
N SER A 655 5.85 -37.14 11.27
CA SER A 655 6.75 -37.73 10.29
C SER A 655 6.65 -37.03 8.93
N ALA A 656 7.59 -37.33 8.03
CA ALA A 656 7.55 -36.88 6.64
C ALA A 656 6.20 -37.18 5.95
N LEU A 657 5.65 -38.38 6.19
CA LEU A 657 4.35 -38.79 5.65
C LEU A 657 3.23 -37.90 6.18
N SER A 658 3.23 -37.62 7.49
CA SER A 658 2.21 -36.78 8.11
C SER A 658 2.24 -35.35 7.56
N TRP A 659 3.41 -34.78 7.31
CA TRP A 659 3.55 -33.44 6.71
C TRP A 659 3.09 -33.39 5.25
N ALA A 660 3.45 -34.39 4.44
CA ALA A 660 2.99 -34.48 3.05
C ALA A 660 1.45 -34.62 2.96
N SER A 661 0.85 -35.45 3.84
CA SER A 661 -0.60 -35.68 3.82
C SER A 661 -1.41 -34.44 4.19
N GLU A 662 -0.99 -33.67 5.20
CA GLU A 662 -1.71 -32.44 5.58
C GLU A 662 -1.67 -31.38 4.48
N ASN A 663 -0.55 -31.28 3.76
CA ASN A 663 -0.40 -30.31 2.68
C ASN A 663 -0.94 -30.81 1.33
N GLY A 664 -1.52 -32.02 1.28
CA GLY A 664 -2.15 -32.57 0.07
C GLY A 664 -1.17 -32.98 -1.04
N PHE A 665 0.06 -33.36 -0.69
CA PHE A 665 1.07 -33.79 -1.68
C PHE A 665 1.00 -35.29 -1.96
N ASP A 666 -0.07 -35.72 -2.64
CA ASP A 666 -0.42 -37.12 -2.88
C ASP A 666 0.73 -37.94 -3.50
N VAL A 667 1.45 -37.38 -4.47
CA VAL A 667 2.57 -38.09 -5.12
C VAL A 667 3.69 -38.38 -4.11
N VAL A 668 3.98 -37.45 -3.20
CA VAL A 668 4.98 -37.65 -2.15
C VAL A 668 4.47 -38.64 -1.09
N VAL A 669 3.18 -38.57 -0.74
CA VAL A 669 2.52 -39.55 0.15
C VAL A 669 2.67 -40.97 -0.41
N GLU A 670 2.39 -41.18 -1.70
CA GLU A 670 2.57 -42.48 -2.35
C GLU A 670 4.02 -42.97 -2.33
N LEU A 671 4.98 -42.06 -2.54
CA LEU A 671 6.42 -42.38 -2.49
C LEU A 671 6.84 -42.82 -1.08
N LEU A 672 6.38 -42.10 -0.05
CA LEU A 672 6.69 -42.41 1.34
C LEU A 672 6.04 -43.72 1.80
N ILE A 673 4.82 -44.02 1.35
CA ILE A 673 4.14 -45.31 1.64
C ILE A 673 4.87 -46.50 0.99
N LYS A 674 5.40 -46.32 -0.23
CA LYS A 674 6.22 -47.35 -0.89
C LYS A 674 7.53 -47.62 -0.12
N GLY A 675 7.99 -46.66 0.66
CA GLY A 675 9.20 -46.77 1.48
C GLY A 675 10.49 -46.72 0.66
N PRO A 676 11.65 -46.88 1.33
CA PRO A 676 12.94 -46.89 0.66
C PRO A 676 13.04 -48.12 -0.26
N LYS A 677 13.68 -47.95 -1.42
CA LYS A 677 13.96 -49.07 -2.31
C LYS A 677 15.08 -49.90 -1.68
N ILE A 678 14.72 -50.98 -0.97
CA ILE A 678 15.66 -51.98 -0.46
C ILE A 678 16.51 -52.43 -1.66
N ARG A 679 17.81 -52.15 -1.64
CA ARG A 679 18.76 -52.66 -2.64
C ARG A 679 19.30 -54.02 -2.22
#